data_AF-A0A2A2DNY5-F1
#
_entry.id   AF-A0A2A2DNY5-F1
#
_cell.length_a   1.000
_cell.length_b   1.000
_cell.length_c   1.000
_cell.angle_alpha   90.00
_cell.angle_beta   90.00
_cell.angle_gamma   90.00
#
_symmetry.space_group_name_H-M   'P 1'
#
loop_
_entity.id
_entity.type
_entity.pdbx_description
1 polymer ?
#
loop_
_entity_poly.entity_id
_entity_poly.type
_entity_poly.pdbx_seq_one_letter_code
_entity_poly.pdbx_strand_id
1 'polypeptide(L)'
;MFEPDKVLALNNAIGLLVVTAMDPEQPDVEALLGDFRLCLNDYEAWAENFWTVGALDVEQVFKVGNEVRLSAPKDSTTPVSSTLAMCPASGPLTLVHLFEAARFVPIGDTPVMLEPVISQRKGELTFGEPVHEIIGPSGILEIPDCWRGQRYRITFFPNVGADHVKALYASYQGVIGELEGWLRNEWSNEFEPLWAGFSEATFTQRYGLLQQADWRGLERALQGLWDDVKQVYALVADLQANSEKLLEYLTEGELETLLDASSEAIANVLLMLSDEPLMFIHLAAFISWMKMLPPQHIAEVVAHIRTELLISFLLVRLTGPTGLKLGMSAKVLDKIKSRQARQWLAAASLRLAELTAKSDLTAHAGALKPLVVSARNAPLKPAPTVPLQISAGDSPVMQVNNPVAIARDKSNAMTRLGRHEPHDDAPSQAKTPNGDSTDCAALTCTNGCPVSMVTGEELLTLTDGSLDGILSFDFTRLYRTSAAQVDCGLGFGWSHSLAHRLEIEGDQVVWIDHENRRTTFPLPNRERPAIHNSLSRAAIYLGNESEELILALAGETSRFYHFQEGRLTAISDAYNNRLHITRDRQQRIQRLDNGAGRSLLLCYERRHLVAIEYQSFHPTDAGGEAWRTEQTLIFYRYDARQRLIETTNAAGESERYDYDDQHVILQRQLAGGASFFWEWERSGKAARCIRHWASFSQMDTRYVWDDEGRVTVQNLDGSEEVYVHDDRARLVRKVELDGGEHLKAYDDQGRLVAEQDPLGAVTEYRYDEVGRLVALIP
;
A
#
# COMPACT_ATOMS: atom_id res chain seq x y z
N MET A 1 37.04 -24.65 -3.15
CA MET A 1 37.56 -23.41 -3.77
C MET A 1 36.34 -22.66 -4.22
N PHE A 2 35.90 -21.65 -3.47
CA PHE A 2 34.67 -20.93 -3.79
C PHE A 2 34.94 -19.87 -4.87
N GLU A 3 33.98 -19.72 -5.79
CA GLU A 3 34.07 -18.80 -6.93
C GLU A 3 33.94 -17.34 -6.44
N PRO A 4 34.96 -16.49 -6.67
CA PRO A 4 34.96 -15.09 -6.26
C PRO A 4 33.83 -14.26 -6.90
N ASP A 5 33.26 -14.73 -8.02
CA ASP A 5 32.21 -14.04 -8.77
C ASP A 5 30.87 -13.94 -8.03
N LYS A 6 30.61 -14.80 -7.03
CA LYS A 6 29.37 -14.72 -6.22
C LYS A 6 29.43 -13.66 -5.12
N VAL A 7 30.62 -13.23 -4.72
CA VAL A 7 30.80 -12.15 -3.73
C VAL A 7 30.72 -10.77 -4.42
N LEU A 8 31.20 -10.69 -5.66
CA LEU A 8 31.11 -9.50 -6.52
C LEU A 8 29.71 -9.23 -7.10
N ALA A 9 28.79 -10.20 -7.05
CA ALA A 9 27.40 -10.04 -7.49
C ALA A 9 26.51 -9.25 -6.52
N LEU A 10 27.00 -8.93 -5.32
CA LEU A 10 26.32 -8.07 -4.35
C LEU A 10 26.65 -6.61 -4.64
N ASN A 11 26.08 -6.06 -5.71
CA ASN A 11 26.21 -4.65 -6.05
C ASN A 11 25.21 -3.81 -5.23
N ASN A 12 25.22 -4.01 -3.91
CA ASN A 12 24.45 -3.25 -2.94
C ASN A 12 25.37 -2.80 -1.79
N ALA A 13 24.96 -1.78 -1.05
CA ALA A 13 25.68 -1.21 0.10
C ALA A 13 26.24 -2.23 1.11
N ILE A 14 25.54 -3.36 1.22
CA ILE A 14 25.83 -4.46 2.14
C ILE A 14 26.89 -5.37 1.54
N GLY A 15 26.87 -5.61 0.23
CA GLY A 15 27.96 -6.23 -0.51
C GLY A 15 29.27 -5.45 -0.38
N LEU A 16 29.19 -4.11 -0.41
CA LEU A 16 30.35 -3.26 -0.16
C LEU A 16 30.89 -3.43 1.28
N LEU A 17 30.00 -3.45 2.28
CA LEU A 17 30.33 -3.73 3.69
C LEU A 17 30.96 -5.13 3.89
N VAL A 18 30.44 -6.15 3.20
CA VAL A 18 31.00 -7.52 3.18
C VAL A 18 32.39 -7.54 2.56
N VAL A 19 32.57 -6.82 1.46
CA VAL A 19 33.85 -6.75 0.74
C VAL A 19 34.89 -5.97 1.56
N THR A 20 34.54 -4.84 2.18
CA THR A 20 35.43 -4.13 3.14
C THR A 20 35.74 -4.95 4.40
N ALA A 21 34.80 -5.79 4.86
CA ALA A 21 35.04 -6.68 5.99
C ALA A 21 36.01 -7.83 5.67
N MET A 22 36.27 -8.09 4.39
CA MET A 22 37.22 -9.08 3.89
C MET A 22 38.57 -8.45 3.48
N ASP A 23 38.67 -7.12 3.47
CA ASP A 23 39.91 -6.39 3.21
C ASP A 23 40.82 -6.46 4.46
N PRO A 24 42.09 -6.90 4.34
CA PRO A 24 43.03 -6.91 5.45
C PRO A 24 43.51 -5.51 5.89
N GLU A 25 43.27 -4.47 5.08
CA GLU A 25 43.68 -3.09 5.39
C GLU A 25 42.62 -2.35 6.22
N GLN A 26 43.06 -1.39 7.05
CA GLN A 26 42.16 -0.55 7.85
C GLN A 26 41.25 0.28 6.92
N PRO A 27 39.98 0.54 7.28
CA PRO A 27 39.11 1.40 6.47
C PRO A 27 39.72 2.80 6.31
N ASP A 28 39.62 3.37 5.11
CA ASP A 28 40.01 4.76 4.87
C ASP A 28 39.03 5.70 5.59
N VAL A 29 39.41 6.09 6.80
CA VAL A 29 38.57 6.91 7.69
C VAL A 29 38.42 8.33 7.16
N GLU A 30 39.41 8.88 6.44
CA GLU A 30 39.26 10.21 5.85
C GLU A 30 38.30 10.20 4.67
N ALA A 31 38.28 9.12 3.88
CA ALA A 31 37.26 8.92 2.86
C ALA A 31 35.86 8.78 3.50
N LEU A 32 35.73 7.97 4.55
CA LEU A 32 34.46 7.77 5.25
C LEU A 32 33.92 9.04 5.92
N LEU A 33 34.78 9.83 6.55
CA LEU A 33 34.44 11.15 7.09
C LEU A 33 34.16 12.17 5.96
N GLY A 34 34.79 12.01 4.79
CA GLY A 34 34.45 12.74 3.56
C GLY A 34 33.02 12.46 3.10
N ASP A 35 32.64 11.18 3.02
CA ASP A 35 31.30 10.75 2.64
C ASP A 35 30.24 11.25 3.63
N PHE A 36 30.53 11.18 4.94
CA PHE A 36 29.63 11.69 5.97
C PHE A 36 29.42 13.21 5.85
N ARG A 37 30.46 14.00 5.58
CA ARG A 37 30.35 15.45 5.38
C ARG A 37 29.43 15.84 4.23
N LEU A 38 29.37 14.99 3.20
CA LEU A 38 28.57 15.20 2.00
C LEU A 38 27.22 14.48 2.02
N CYS A 39 26.82 13.88 3.15
CA CYS A 39 25.61 13.05 3.23
C CYS A 39 24.31 13.74 2.78
N LEU A 40 24.22 15.08 2.88
CA LEU A 40 23.08 15.86 2.37
C LEU A 40 23.30 16.44 0.96
N ASN A 41 24.55 16.65 0.53
CA ASN A 41 24.85 17.32 -0.75
C ASN A 41 24.69 16.38 -1.95
N ASP A 42 25.15 15.15 -1.79
CA ASP A 42 24.99 14.08 -2.78
C ASP A 42 23.98 13.05 -2.26
N TYR A 43 22.93 13.54 -1.56
CA TYR A 43 21.94 12.69 -0.91
C TYR A 43 21.39 11.62 -1.86
N GLU A 44 20.95 12.01 -3.06
CA GLU A 44 20.39 11.06 -4.03
C GLU A 44 21.42 9.98 -4.42
N ALA A 45 22.67 10.37 -4.67
CA ALA A 45 23.74 9.42 -5.01
C ALA A 45 24.19 8.56 -3.81
N TRP A 46 24.21 9.11 -2.59
CA TRP A 46 24.52 8.38 -1.35
C TRP A 46 23.39 7.41 -1.00
N ALA A 47 22.15 7.83 -1.20
CA ALA A 47 20.94 7.06 -0.96
C ALA A 47 20.69 6.01 -2.05
N GLU A 48 21.16 6.20 -3.28
CA GLU A 48 21.20 5.18 -4.35
C GLU A 48 22.35 4.18 -4.18
N ASN A 49 23.50 4.61 -3.62
CA ASN A 49 24.64 3.72 -3.38
C ASN A 49 24.53 2.92 -2.07
N PHE A 50 23.98 3.53 -1.02
CA PHE A 50 23.89 2.92 0.31
C PHE A 50 22.49 2.35 0.62
N TRP A 51 21.46 2.92 0.02
CA TRP A 51 20.10 2.37 0.03
C TRP A 51 19.68 2.13 -1.43
N THR A 52 18.50 1.56 -1.66
CA THR A 52 17.87 1.60 -2.99
C THR A 52 16.73 2.62 -3.00
N VAL A 53 16.81 3.64 -2.12
CA VAL A 53 15.68 4.46 -1.65
C VAL A 53 16.09 5.94 -1.61
N GLY A 54 15.43 6.81 -2.38
CA GLY A 54 15.50 8.27 -2.19
C GLY A 54 14.56 8.73 -1.06
N ALA A 55 15.03 9.63 -0.19
CA ALA A 55 14.37 10.01 1.07
C ALA A 55 14.98 11.28 1.69
N LEU A 56 14.61 12.45 1.16
CA LEU A 56 14.53 13.71 1.90
C LEU A 56 13.48 14.60 1.21
N ASP A 57 12.23 14.56 1.67
CA ASP A 57 11.17 15.38 1.07
C ASP A 57 10.79 16.52 2.03
N VAL A 58 11.60 17.56 1.98
CA VAL A 58 11.39 18.74 2.81
C VAL A 58 10.22 19.53 2.23
N GLU A 59 9.17 19.74 3.02
CA GLU A 59 8.05 20.57 2.61
C GLU A 59 8.39 22.06 2.71
N GLN A 60 7.79 22.86 1.84
CA GLN A 60 7.70 24.30 2.01
C GLN A 60 6.40 24.64 2.77
N VAL A 61 6.50 25.56 3.73
CA VAL A 61 5.42 25.96 4.64
C VAL A 61 5.11 27.43 4.43
N PHE A 62 3.83 27.72 4.24
CA PHE A 62 3.29 29.08 4.18
C PHE A 62 2.48 29.35 5.44
N LYS A 63 2.76 30.47 6.12
CA LYS A 63 1.96 30.93 7.28
C LYS A 63 1.29 32.25 6.94
N VAL A 64 0.03 32.38 7.36
CA VAL A 64 -0.73 33.63 7.26
C VAL A 64 -1.20 34.02 8.66
N GLY A 65 -0.62 35.10 9.20
CA GLY A 65 -0.84 35.51 10.59
C GLY A 65 -0.54 34.39 11.58
N ASN A 66 -1.40 34.26 12.60
CA ASN A 66 -1.26 33.24 13.65
C ASN A 66 -2.24 32.06 13.50
N GLU A 67 -3.13 32.10 12.50
CA GLU A 67 -4.29 31.21 12.43
C GLU A 67 -4.19 30.17 11.29
N VAL A 68 -3.32 30.40 10.30
CA VAL A 68 -3.30 29.62 9.06
C VAL A 68 -1.89 29.12 8.76
N ARG A 69 -1.79 27.81 8.51
CA ARG A 69 -0.58 27.11 8.06
C ARG A 69 -0.93 26.23 6.86
N LEU A 70 -0.19 26.40 5.77
CA LEU A 70 -0.26 25.59 4.55
C LEU A 70 1.10 24.93 4.33
N SER A 71 1.13 23.73 3.74
CA SER A 71 2.37 23.09 3.30
C SER A 71 2.25 22.52 1.88
N ALA A 72 3.37 22.43 1.18
CA ALA A 72 3.50 21.84 -0.14
C ALA A 72 4.88 21.17 -0.31
N PRO A 73 5.05 20.22 -1.25
CA PRO A 73 6.38 19.64 -1.54
C PRO A 73 7.38 20.70 -2.03
N LYS A 74 8.69 20.56 -1.73
CA LYS A 74 9.73 21.51 -2.18
C LYS A 74 9.76 21.74 -3.69
N ASP A 75 9.47 20.71 -4.47
CA ASP A 75 9.53 20.78 -5.94
C ASP A 75 8.22 21.28 -6.56
N SER A 76 7.21 21.54 -5.72
CA SER A 76 5.93 22.08 -6.18
C SER A 76 6.09 23.55 -6.59
N THR A 77 5.85 23.80 -7.87
CA THR A 77 5.76 25.13 -8.47
C THR A 77 4.31 25.52 -8.80
N THR A 78 3.36 24.67 -8.41
CA THR A 78 1.93 24.94 -8.64
C THR A 78 1.43 26.03 -7.69
N PRO A 79 0.44 26.85 -8.10
CA PRO A 79 -0.16 27.84 -7.22
C PRO A 79 -0.79 27.16 -5.99
N VAL A 80 -0.32 27.51 -4.80
CA VAL A 80 -0.87 27.00 -3.54
C VAL A 80 -1.94 27.98 -3.07
N SER A 81 -3.21 27.66 -3.35
CA SER A 81 -4.37 28.47 -3.02
C SER A 81 -5.30 27.72 -2.09
N SER A 82 -5.39 28.10 -0.82
CA SER A 82 -6.34 27.41 0.08
C SER A 82 -6.67 28.10 1.41
N THR A 83 -6.52 29.43 1.57
CA THR A 83 -7.05 30.04 2.81
C THR A 83 -7.67 31.42 2.69
N LEU A 84 -8.82 31.54 3.36
CA LEU A 84 -9.48 32.80 3.66
C LEU A 84 -8.97 33.29 5.02
N ALA A 85 -8.06 34.26 5.01
CA ALA A 85 -7.58 34.89 6.23
C ALA A 85 -8.25 36.25 6.44
N MET A 86 -8.51 36.59 7.70
CA MET A 86 -9.02 37.90 8.07
C MET A 86 -7.86 38.81 8.45
N CYS A 87 -7.84 40.03 7.92
CA CYS A 87 -6.86 41.03 8.33
C CYS A 87 -7.09 41.38 9.82
N PRO A 88 -6.05 41.31 10.68
CA PRO A 88 -6.20 41.51 12.12
C PRO A 88 -6.72 42.92 12.45
N ALA A 89 -7.45 43.04 13.57
CA ALA A 89 -8.02 44.31 14.01
C ALA A 89 -6.94 45.36 14.39
N SER A 90 -5.72 44.91 14.68
CA SER A 90 -4.53 45.71 14.99
C SER A 90 -3.25 44.99 14.55
N GLY A 91 -2.35 45.70 13.86
CA GLY A 91 -1.09 45.15 13.34
C GLY A 91 -1.15 44.81 11.84
N PRO A 92 0.00 44.63 11.16
CA PRO A 92 0.05 44.19 9.77
C PRO A 92 -0.34 42.71 9.65
N LEU A 93 -0.80 42.30 8.45
CA LEU A 93 -0.96 40.89 8.13
C LEU A 93 0.39 40.31 7.72
N THR A 94 0.93 39.39 8.52
CA THR A 94 2.23 38.75 8.25
C THR A 94 2.06 37.48 7.42
N LEU A 95 2.77 37.40 6.30
CA LEU A 95 2.91 36.20 5.48
C LEU A 95 4.33 35.66 5.63
N VAL A 96 4.48 34.36 5.80
CA VAL A 96 5.81 33.73 5.95
C VAL A 96 5.91 32.53 5.02
N HIS A 97 7.04 32.40 4.33
CA HIS A 97 7.39 31.25 3.51
C HIS A 97 8.76 30.71 3.93
N LEU A 98 8.81 29.44 4.32
CA LEU A 98 9.99 28.77 4.86
C LEU A 98 9.94 27.27 4.58
N PHE A 99 11.06 26.56 4.71
CA PHE A 99 11.05 25.10 4.75
C PHE A 99 10.53 24.57 6.09
N GLU A 100 9.87 23.40 6.08
CA GLU A 100 9.51 22.63 7.27
C GLU A 100 10.76 22.00 7.89
N ALA A 101 11.44 22.75 8.75
CA ALA A 101 12.60 22.29 9.49
C ALA A 101 12.47 22.64 10.98
N ALA A 102 13.26 21.99 11.84
CA ALA A 102 13.41 22.39 13.23
C ALA A 102 14.01 23.80 13.36
N ARG A 103 14.64 24.27 12.28
CA ARG A 103 15.25 25.59 12.13
C ARG A 103 14.43 26.46 11.20
N PHE A 104 14.46 27.77 11.44
CA PHE A 104 13.88 28.72 10.50
C PHE A 104 14.77 28.82 9.26
N VAL A 105 14.31 28.27 8.14
CA VAL A 105 15.00 28.35 6.85
C VAL A 105 14.07 29.05 5.86
N PRO A 106 14.26 30.36 5.63
CA PRO A 106 13.33 31.13 4.80
C PRO A 106 13.42 30.75 3.32
N ILE A 107 12.28 30.80 2.64
CA ILE A 107 12.20 30.71 1.18
C ILE A 107 11.79 32.08 0.67
N GLY A 108 12.68 32.70 -0.10
CA GLY A 108 12.50 34.04 -0.63
C GLY A 108 11.82 34.08 -1.99
N ASP A 109 11.72 35.29 -2.53
CA ASP A 109 11.30 35.60 -3.91
C ASP A 109 10.02 34.89 -4.35
N THR A 110 9.05 34.82 -3.44
CA THR A 110 7.78 34.11 -3.66
C THR A 110 6.66 35.09 -3.96
N PRO A 111 6.13 35.14 -5.21
CA PRO A 111 4.96 35.93 -5.53
C PRO A 111 3.73 35.46 -4.76
N VAL A 112 2.92 36.42 -4.31
CA VAL A 112 1.67 36.21 -3.59
C VAL A 112 0.58 37.08 -4.18
N MET A 113 -0.63 36.54 -4.29
CA MET A 113 -1.82 37.26 -4.71
C MET A 113 -2.86 37.27 -3.58
N LEU A 114 -3.44 38.45 -3.30
CA LEU A 114 -4.47 38.68 -2.30
C LEU A 114 -5.74 39.21 -2.94
N GLU A 115 -6.86 38.54 -2.73
CA GLU A 115 -8.16 38.90 -3.31
C GLU A 115 -9.21 39.13 -2.22
N PRO A 116 -9.76 40.35 -2.08
CA PRO A 116 -10.77 40.65 -1.06
C PRO A 116 -12.09 39.95 -1.37
N VAL A 117 -12.72 39.34 -0.37
CA VAL A 117 -14.04 38.71 -0.51
C VAL A 117 -15.15 39.76 -0.46
N ILE A 118 -15.92 39.91 -1.54
CA ILE A 118 -16.96 40.96 -1.68
C ILE A 118 -18.35 40.47 -1.26
N SER A 119 -18.74 39.22 -1.57
CA SER A 119 -20.02 38.66 -1.14
C SER A 119 -20.05 37.13 -1.14
N GLN A 120 -20.90 36.55 -0.30
CA GLN A 120 -21.16 35.11 -0.19
C GLN A 120 -22.67 34.88 -0.36
N ARG A 121 -23.10 34.30 -1.49
CA ARG A 121 -24.51 33.91 -1.73
C ARG A 121 -24.54 32.45 -2.18
N LYS A 122 -25.40 31.63 -1.55
CA LYS A 122 -25.58 30.20 -1.88
C LYS A 122 -24.26 29.39 -1.99
N GLY A 123 -23.28 29.67 -1.13
CA GLY A 123 -21.99 28.95 -1.12
C GLY A 123 -20.95 29.43 -2.14
N GLU A 124 -21.30 30.36 -3.04
CA GLU A 124 -20.36 30.92 -4.03
C GLU A 124 -19.73 32.22 -3.51
N LEU A 125 -18.39 32.28 -3.51
CA LEU A 125 -17.61 33.44 -3.08
C LEU A 125 -17.29 34.32 -4.29
N THR A 126 -17.57 35.62 -4.17
CA THR A 126 -17.18 36.63 -5.17
C THR A 126 -15.98 37.42 -4.66
N PHE A 127 -14.98 37.60 -5.52
CA PHE A 127 -13.70 38.23 -5.21
C PHE A 127 -13.56 39.59 -5.90
N GLY A 128 -12.88 40.53 -5.24
CA GLY A 128 -12.54 41.85 -5.78
C GLY A 128 -11.23 41.86 -6.55
N GLU A 129 -10.72 43.06 -6.86
CA GLU A 129 -9.47 43.21 -7.61
C GLU A 129 -8.27 42.60 -6.86
N PRO A 130 -7.44 41.79 -7.53
CA PRO A 130 -6.29 41.11 -6.92
C PRO A 130 -5.13 42.08 -6.67
N VAL A 131 -4.58 42.04 -5.45
CA VAL A 131 -3.35 42.73 -5.06
C VAL A 131 -2.18 41.73 -5.14
N HIS A 132 -1.10 42.11 -5.81
CA HIS A 132 0.07 41.26 -6.00
C HIS A 132 1.24 41.78 -5.17
N GLU A 133 1.86 40.90 -4.39
CA GLU A 133 3.00 41.19 -3.52
C GLU A 133 4.08 40.11 -3.69
N ILE A 134 5.29 40.34 -3.18
CA ILE A 134 6.40 39.37 -3.22
C ILE A 134 7.00 39.22 -1.82
N ILE A 135 7.10 37.98 -1.34
CA ILE A 135 7.84 37.66 -0.13
C ILE A 135 9.33 37.75 -0.45
N GLY A 136 10.04 38.68 0.22
CA GLY A 136 11.47 38.89 0.00
C GLY A 136 12.37 37.79 0.58
N PRO A 137 13.71 37.94 0.47
CA PRO A 137 14.70 36.93 0.88
C PRO A 137 14.65 36.49 2.35
N SER A 138 14.02 37.28 3.22
CA SER A 138 13.80 36.94 4.63
C SER A 138 12.75 35.85 4.83
N GLY A 139 12.01 35.48 3.78
CA GLY A 139 10.86 34.58 3.87
C GLY A 139 9.68 35.19 4.63
N ILE A 140 9.68 36.49 4.90
CA ILE A 140 8.64 37.20 5.67
C ILE A 140 8.20 38.43 4.90
N LEU A 141 6.88 38.63 4.78
CA LEU A 141 6.24 39.81 4.22
C LEU A 141 5.20 40.34 5.21
N GLU A 142 5.28 41.61 5.55
CA GLU A 142 4.26 42.30 6.36
C GLU A 142 3.44 43.21 5.47
N ILE A 143 2.11 43.01 5.45
CA ILE A 143 1.18 43.82 4.65
C ILE A 143 0.55 44.87 5.56
N PRO A 144 0.95 46.16 5.47
CA PRO A 144 0.44 47.21 6.33
C PRO A 144 -0.96 47.72 5.92
N ASP A 145 -1.30 47.61 4.63
CA ASP A 145 -2.49 48.24 4.02
C ASP A 145 -3.69 47.29 3.82
N CYS A 146 -3.84 46.26 4.66
CA CYS A 146 -5.04 45.43 4.61
C CYS A 146 -6.23 46.10 5.32
N TRP A 147 -7.44 45.97 4.76
CA TRP A 147 -8.64 46.51 5.40
C TRP A 147 -8.99 45.70 6.64
N ARG A 148 -8.99 46.35 7.81
CA ARG A 148 -9.20 45.68 9.10
C ARG A 148 -10.54 44.93 9.13
N GLY A 149 -10.49 43.63 9.47
CA GLY A 149 -11.68 42.77 9.50
C GLY A 149 -12.17 42.29 8.13
N GLN A 150 -11.53 42.70 7.03
CA GLN A 150 -11.81 42.18 5.68
C GLN A 150 -11.18 40.79 5.51
N ARG A 151 -11.92 39.89 4.85
CA ARG A 151 -11.42 38.56 4.46
C ARG A 151 -10.75 38.63 3.09
N TYR A 152 -9.61 37.98 2.97
CA TYR A 152 -8.85 37.85 1.72
C TYR A 152 -8.64 36.37 1.39
N ARG A 153 -8.78 36.00 0.11
CA ARG A 153 -8.21 34.77 -0.44
C ARG A 153 -6.74 35.04 -0.76
N ILE A 154 -5.85 34.22 -0.23
CA ILE A 154 -4.41 34.36 -0.43
C ILE A 154 -3.91 33.15 -1.22
N THR A 155 -3.19 33.43 -2.30
CA THR A 155 -2.60 32.42 -3.19
C THR A 155 -1.10 32.65 -3.30
N PHE A 156 -0.30 31.61 -3.03
CA PHE A 156 1.15 31.63 -3.13
C PHE A 156 1.60 31.00 -4.45
N PHE A 157 2.61 31.57 -5.09
CA PHE A 157 3.20 31.04 -6.33
C PHE A 157 4.68 30.69 -6.08
N PRO A 158 4.98 29.57 -5.41
CA PRO A 158 6.34 29.22 -5.05
C PRO A 158 7.23 28.94 -6.27
N ASN A 159 8.49 29.35 -6.18
CA ASN A 159 9.54 29.03 -7.15
C ASN A 159 10.83 28.64 -6.42
N VAL A 160 10.86 27.40 -5.92
CA VAL A 160 11.99 26.90 -5.13
C VAL A 160 13.09 26.38 -6.06
N GLY A 161 14.19 27.13 -6.19
CA GLY A 161 15.38 26.70 -6.92
C GLY A 161 16.40 25.93 -6.08
N ALA A 162 17.44 25.39 -6.74
CA ALA A 162 18.53 24.65 -6.11
C ALA A 162 19.29 25.46 -5.04
N ASP A 163 19.38 26.79 -5.18
CA ASP A 163 20.03 27.66 -4.21
C ASP A 163 19.30 27.69 -2.85
N HIS A 164 17.96 27.59 -2.85
CA HIS A 164 17.17 27.50 -1.61
C HIS A 164 17.41 26.17 -0.88
N VAL A 165 17.51 25.07 -1.62
CA VAL A 165 17.82 23.74 -1.06
C VAL A 165 19.26 23.71 -0.51
N LYS A 166 20.20 24.35 -1.21
CA LYS A 166 21.58 24.49 -0.73
C LYS A 166 21.65 25.31 0.56
N ALA A 167 20.86 26.37 0.68
CA ALA A 167 20.76 27.16 1.91
C ALA A 167 20.15 26.35 3.07
N LEU A 168 19.16 25.50 2.79
CA LEU A 168 18.62 24.55 3.75
C LEU A 168 19.68 23.57 4.26
N TYR A 169 20.44 22.91 3.38
CA TYR A 169 21.48 21.97 3.78
C TYR A 169 22.66 22.65 4.48
N ALA A 170 23.03 23.87 4.06
CA ALA A 170 24.03 24.68 4.73
C ALA A 170 23.65 24.96 6.20
N SER A 171 22.35 25.05 6.51
CA SER A 171 21.88 25.26 7.88
C SER A 171 22.22 24.10 8.82
N TYR A 172 22.48 22.89 8.32
CA TYR A 172 22.80 21.71 9.13
C TYR A 172 24.31 21.43 9.28
N GLN A 173 25.18 22.19 8.60
CA GLN A 173 26.63 21.97 8.61
C GLN A 173 27.25 22.00 10.02
N GLY A 174 26.70 22.80 10.94
CA GLY A 174 27.13 22.79 12.34
C GLY A 174 26.91 21.44 13.03
N VAL A 175 25.77 20.78 12.77
CA VAL A 175 25.45 19.45 13.36
C VAL A 175 26.31 18.35 12.73
N ILE A 176 26.52 18.44 11.41
CA ILE A 176 27.41 17.52 10.69
C ILE A 176 28.83 17.63 11.24
N GLY A 177 29.37 18.85 11.43
CA GLY A 177 30.70 19.06 11.99
C GLY A 177 30.86 18.55 13.43
N GLU A 178 29.83 18.70 14.28
CA GLU A 178 29.84 18.13 15.64
C GLU A 178 29.91 16.59 15.61
N LEU A 179 29.10 15.95 14.77
CA LEU A 179 29.05 14.49 14.64
C LEU A 179 30.31 13.93 13.97
N GLU A 180 30.90 14.65 13.02
CA GLU A 180 32.20 14.31 12.43
C GLU A 180 33.30 14.33 13.49
N GLY A 181 33.31 15.36 14.34
CA GLY A 181 34.24 15.44 15.47
C GLY A 181 34.09 14.29 16.45
N TRP A 182 32.85 13.85 16.71
CA TRP A 182 32.56 12.67 17.52
C TRP A 182 33.08 11.38 16.88
N LEU A 183 32.79 11.15 15.59
CA LEU A 183 33.25 9.99 14.84
C LEU A 183 34.78 9.90 14.82
N ARG A 184 35.45 11.03 14.57
CA ARG A 184 36.92 11.14 14.58
C ARG A 184 37.50 10.82 15.96
N ASN A 185 36.83 11.23 17.04
CA ASN A 185 37.24 10.93 18.41
C ASN A 185 37.03 9.45 18.79
N GLU A 186 35.95 8.82 18.34
CA GLU A 186 35.74 7.37 18.54
C GLU A 186 36.79 6.55 17.78
N TRP A 187 37.14 6.97 16.55
CA TRP A 187 38.19 6.33 15.77
C TRP A 187 39.54 6.33 16.49
N SER A 188 40.06 7.51 16.86
CA SER A 188 41.41 7.65 17.43
C SER A 188 41.55 7.03 18.82
N ASN A 189 40.48 7.01 19.63
CA ASN A 189 40.59 6.54 21.01
C ASN A 189 40.26 5.05 21.17
N GLU A 190 39.38 4.49 20.34
CA GLU A 190 38.85 3.14 20.55
C GLU A 190 39.04 2.23 19.34
N PHE A 191 38.75 2.68 18.12
CA PHE A 191 38.74 1.78 16.95
C PHE A 191 40.12 1.52 16.36
N GLU A 192 40.96 2.55 16.23
CA GLU A 192 42.31 2.43 15.69
C GLU A 192 43.16 1.38 16.45
N PRO A 193 43.17 1.32 17.79
CA PRO A 193 43.85 0.26 18.55
C PRO A 193 43.25 -1.14 18.34
N LEU A 194 41.93 -1.26 18.15
CA LEU A 194 41.24 -2.53 17.95
C LEU A 194 41.53 -3.13 16.56
N TRP A 195 41.72 -2.27 15.55
CA TRP A 195 42.10 -2.68 14.20
C TRP A 195 43.53 -3.23 14.13
N ALA A 196 44.45 -2.73 14.96
CA ALA A 196 45.82 -3.26 15.05
C ALA A 196 45.82 -4.77 15.39
N GLY A 197 45.00 -5.19 16.37
CA GLY A 197 44.86 -6.61 16.74
C GLY A 197 44.18 -7.50 15.69
N PHE A 198 43.29 -6.94 14.87
CA PHE A 198 42.63 -7.67 13.77
C PHE A 198 43.56 -7.85 12.55
N SER A 199 44.41 -6.87 12.27
CA SER A 199 45.36 -6.89 11.15
C SER A 199 46.43 -7.99 11.29
N GLU A 200 46.74 -8.40 12.54
CA GLU A 200 47.71 -9.46 12.86
C GLU A 200 47.15 -10.90 12.70
N ALA A 201 45.83 -11.08 12.50
CA ALA A 201 45.19 -12.40 12.39
C ALA A 201 45.34 -13.07 11.00
N THR A 202 45.43 -14.40 10.96
CA THR A 202 45.60 -15.16 9.70
C THR A 202 44.30 -15.21 8.87
N PHE A 203 44.39 -15.24 7.54
CA PHE A 203 43.23 -15.27 6.62
C PHE A 203 42.16 -16.33 6.97
N THR A 204 42.59 -17.53 7.37
CA THR A 204 41.69 -18.62 7.78
C THR A 204 40.94 -18.35 9.08
N GLN A 205 41.54 -17.58 10.01
CA GLN A 205 40.88 -17.15 11.24
C GLN A 205 39.86 -16.04 10.95
N ARG A 206 40.19 -15.09 10.06
CA ARG A 206 39.26 -14.03 9.62
C ARG A 206 38.03 -14.60 8.89
N TYR A 207 38.25 -15.55 7.98
CA TYR A 207 37.16 -16.22 7.24
C TYR A 207 36.25 -17.07 8.15
N GLY A 208 36.81 -17.74 9.17
CA GLY A 208 36.04 -18.55 10.12
C GLY A 208 35.09 -17.73 11.01
N LEU A 209 35.44 -16.47 11.31
CA LEU A 209 34.60 -15.56 12.10
C LEU A 209 33.44 -14.96 11.29
N LEU A 210 33.62 -14.73 9.98
CA LEU A 210 32.60 -14.21 9.07
C LEU A 210 31.46 -15.20 8.77
N GLN A 211 31.73 -16.51 8.78
CA GLN A 211 30.71 -17.56 8.53
C GLN A 211 29.65 -17.69 9.63
N GLN A 212 29.93 -17.20 10.84
CA GLN A 212 28.99 -17.30 11.98
C GLN A 212 28.01 -16.12 12.06
N ALA A 213 28.14 -15.13 11.17
CA ALA A 213 27.39 -13.89 11.23
C ALA A 213 26.25 -13.86 10.21
N ASP A 214 25.03 -13.54 10.67
CA ASP A 214 23.83 -13.50 9.82
C ASP A 214 23.72 -12.17 9.05
N TRP A 215 24.43 -12.09 7.93
CA TRP A 215 24.46 -10.90 7.07
C TRP A 215 23.13 -10.62 6.33
N ARG A 216 22.25 -11.62 6.18
CA ARG A 216 20.91 -11.43 5.60
C ARG A 216 19.89 -10.90 6.62
N GLY A 217 20.14 -11.11 7.90
CA GLY A 217 19.42 -10.47 9.01
C GLY A 217 19.74 -8.98 9.11
N LEU A 218 21.02 -8.62 8.91
CA LEU A 218 21.49 -7.23 8.85
C LEU A 218 20.76 -6.40 7.79
N GLU A 219 20.62 -6.94 6.59
CA GLU A 219 19.99 -6.25 5.46
C GLU A 219 18.54 -5.88 5.74
N ARG A 220 17.77 -6.83 6.28
CA ARG A 220 16.38 -6.59 6.67
C ARG A 220 16.26 -5.67 7.88
N ALA A 221 17.17 -5.78 8.85
CA ALA A 221 17.20 -4.90 10.02
C ALA A 221 17.54 -3.46 9.63
N LEU A 222 18.54 -3.24 8.77
CA LEU A 222 18.89 -1.94 8.23
C LEU A 222 17.70 -1.36 7.44
N GLN A 223 17.11 -2.15 6.53
CA GLN A 223 15.96 -1.71 5.71
C GLN A 223 14.75 -1.20 6.53
N GLY A 224 14.48 -1.79 7.70
CA GLY A 224 13.40 -1.35 8.60
C GLY A 224 13.69 -0.10 9.44
N LEU A 225 14.96 0.33 9.55
CA LEU A 225 15.36 1.40 10.47
C LEU A 225 14.69 2.74 10.19
N TRP A 226 14.37 3.06 8.93
CA TRP A 226 13.73 4.34 8.59
C TRP A 226 12.25 4.39 8.99
N ASP A 227 11.52 3.28 8.81
CA ASP A 227 10.15 3.15 9.30
C ASP A 227 10.10 3.20 10.83
N ASP A 228 11.15 2.69 11.49
CA ASP A 228 11.31 2.72 12.94
C ASP A 228 11.60 4.13 13.50
N VAL A 229 12.32 4.99 12.76
CA VAL A 229 12.49 6.42 13.13
C VAL A 229 11.13 7.11 13.28
N LYS A 230 10.19 6.79 12.38
CA LYS A 230 8.81 7.32 12.43
C LYS A 230 8.03 6.78 13.64
N GLN A 231 8.33 5.55 14.07
CA GLN A 231 7.76 4.97 15.28
C GLN A 231 8.19 5.75 16.54
N VAL A 232 9.42 6.27 16.59
CA VAL A 232 9.91 7.08 17.74
C VAL A 232 9.06 8.33 17.93
N TYR A 233 8.69 9.00 16.84
CA TYR A 233 7.78 10.15 16.90
C TYR A 233 6.44 9.77 17.53
N ALA A 234 5.82 8.67 17.09
CA ALA A 234 4.54 8.20 17.62
C ALA A 234 4.63 7.78 19.10
N LEU A 235 5.74 7.17 19.51
CA LEU A 235 6.00 6.77 20.90
C LEU A 235 6.16 7.98 21.83
N VAL A 236 6.85 9.04 21.39
CA VAL A 236 7.08 10.24 22.19
C VAL A 236 5.88 11.20 22.16
N ALA A 237 5.06 11.16 21.12
CA ALA A 237 3.90 12.06 20.96
C ALA A 237 2.81 11.83 22.02
N ASP A 238 2.67 10.60 22.50
CA ASP A 238 1.80 10.25 23.63
C ASP A 238 2.53 9.31 24.61
N LEU A 239 3.27 9.92 25.53
CA LEU A 239 4.09 9.20 26.51
C LEU A 239 3.28 8.34 27.47
N GLN A 240 2.05 8.76 27.79
CA GLN A 240 1.21 8.07 28.75
C GLN A 240 0.57 6.83 28.11
N ALA A 241 0.01 6.97 26.91
CA ALA A 241 -0.57 5.84 26.18
C ALA A 241 0.49 4.84 25.69
N ASN A 242 1.73 5.28 25.44
CA ASN A 242 2.82 4.42 24.97
C ASN A 242 3.81 4.00 26.06
N SER A 243 3.52 4.26 27.34
CA SER A 243 4.40 3.94 28.46
C SER A 243 4.82 2.46 28.51
N GLU A 244 3.89 1.52 28.26
CA GLU A 244 4.20 0.08 28.19
C GLU A 244 5.18 -0.26 27.06
N LYS A 245 5.04 0.38 25.90
CA LYS A 245 5.95 0.19 24.77
C LYS A 245 7.30 0.87 25.02
N LEU A 246 7.31 2.05 25.62
CA LEU A 246 8.54 2.77 25.97
C LEU A 246 9.38 2.00 27.00
N LEU A 247 8.75 1.26 27.92
CA LEU A 247 9.45 0.35 28.85
C LEU A 247 10.17 -0.81 28.14
N GLU A 248 9.89 -1.11 26.87
CA GLU A 248 10.70 -2.06 26.09
C GLU A 248 12.09 -1.52 25.78
N TYR A 249 12.23 -0.18 25.72
CA TYR A 249 13.42 0.54 25.30
C TYR A 249 14.12 1.29 26.44
N LEU A 250 13.38 1.71 27.47
CA LEU A 250 13.85 2.47 28.62
C LEU A 250 13.68 1.67 29.92
N THR A 251 14.53 1.95 30.90
CA THR A 251 14.30 1.49 32.28
C THR A 251 13.19 2.31 32.94
N GLU A 252 12.59 1.77 34.01
CA GLU A 252 11.53 2.48 34.75
C GLU A 252 11.97 3.87 35.22
N GLY A 253 13.20 4.02 35.70
CA GLY A 253 13.75 5.32 36.12
C GLY A 253 14.05 6.29 34.96
N GLU A 254 14.40 5.77 33.79
CA GLU A 254 14.60 6.58 32.57
C GLU A 254 13.25 7.08 32.01
N LEU A 255 12.21 6.24 32.06
CA LEU A 255 10.85 6.62 31.67
C LEU A 255 10.25 7.65 32.65
N GLU A 256 10.46 7.48 33.96
CA GLU A 256 10.03 8.45 34.98
C GLU A 256 10.68 9.82 34.74
N THR A 257 11.99 9.83 34.44
CA THR A 257 12.73 11.05 34.08
C THR A 257 12.15 11.72 32.81
N LEU A 258 11.65 10.94 31.85
CA LEU A 258 11.07 11.42 30.61
C LEU A 258 9.61 11.89 30.77
N LEU A 259 8.85 11.26 31.68
CA LEU A 259 7.50 11.69 32.08
C LEU A 259 7.51 12.96 32.93
N ASP A 260 8.56 13.16 33.74
CA ASP A 260 8.78 14.36 34.56
C ASP A 260 9.39 15.53 33.78
N ALA A 261 9.68 15.35 32.49
CA ALA A 261 10.20 16.39 31.62
C ALA A 261 9.19 17.54 31.42
N SER A 262 9.67 18.77 31.26
CA SER A 262 8.78 19.91 31.00
C SER A 262 8.08 19.75 29.64
N SER A 263 6.87 20.31 29.52
CA SER A 263 6.14 20.34 28.23
C SER A 263 6.95 21.02 27.12
N GLU A 264 7.82 21.98 27.46
CA GLU A 264 8.75 22.63 26.55
C GLU A 264 9.88 21.69 26.08
N ALA A 265 10.38 20.81 26.96
CA ALA A 265 11.37 19.79 26.60
C ALA A 265 10.78 18.76 25.63
N ILE A 266 9.58 18.23 25.92
CA ILE A 266 8.90 17.25 25.07
C ILE A 266 8.55 17.85 23.70
N ALA A 267 8.07 19.10 23.67
CA ALA A 267 7.79 19.81 22.42
C ALA A 267 9.05 19.98 21.56
N ASN A 268 10.20 20.29 22.17
CA ASN A 268 11.47 20.40 21.45
C ASN A 268 11.93 19.06 20.87
N VAL A 269 11.80 17.96 21.64
CA VAL A 269 12.12 16.60 21.16
C VAL A 269 11.23 16.22 19.97
N LEU A 270 9.92 16.46 20.06
CA LEU A 270 8.99 16.19 18.97
C LEU A 270 9.28 17.05 17.74
N LEU A 271 9.70 18.29 17.93
CA LEU A 271 10.07 19.20 16.85
C LEU A 271 11.38 18.78 16.15
N MET A 272 12.32 18.18 16.87
CA MET A 272 13.52 17.60 16.27
C MET A 272 13.20 16.28 15.53
N LEU A 273 12.34 15.42 16.09
CA LEU A 273 11.95 14.13 15.48
C LEU A 273 11.21 14.27 14.14
N SER A 274 10.62 15.43 13.89
CA SER A 274 9.95 15.73 12.61
C SER A 274 10.84 16.37 11.56
N ASP A 275 12.07 16.75 11.92
CA ASP A 275 13.02 17.31 10.98
C ASP A 275 13.73 16.14 10.30
N GLU A 276 13.24 15.74 9.12
CA GLU A 276 13.76 14.60 8.37
C GLU A 276 15.24 14.74 7.98
N PRO A 277 15.73 15.90 7.47
CA PRO A 277 17.17 16.14 7.29
C PRO A 277 17.98 15.89 8.55
N LEU A 278 17.50 16.37 9.71
CA LEU A 278 18.18 16.16 10.98
C LEU A 278 18.20 14.69 11.39
N MET A 279 17.08 13.97 11.26
CA MET A 279 17.00 12.55 11.57
C MET A 279 17.91 11.73 10.66
N PHE A 280 17.97 12.10 9.38
CA PHE A 280 18.85 11.46 8.41
C PHE A 280 20.32 11.68 8.73
N ILE A 281 20.74 12.90 9.12
CA ILE A 281 22.13 13.17 9.55
C ILE A 281 22.52 12.28 10.74
N HIS A 282 21.62 12.11 11.71
CA HIS A 282 21.88 11.25 12.87
C HIS A 282 21.98 9.77 12.49
N LEU A 283 21.14 9.32 11.55
CA LEU A 283 21.22 7.97 11.00
C LEU A 283 22.52 7.75 10.21
N ALA A 284 22.93 8.70 9.37
CA ALA A 284 24.17 8.66 8.61
C ALA A 284 25.39 8.63 9.54
N ALA A 285 25.36 9.36 10.66
CA ALA A 285 26.41 9.32 11.68
C ALA A 285 26.47 7.96 12.37
N PHE A 286 25.33 7.37 12.73
CA PHE A 286 25.26 6.03 13.32
C PHE A 286 25.80 4.95 12.37
N ILE A 287 25.46 5.04 11.08
CA ILE A 287 25.97 4.14 10.04
C ILE A 287 27.48 4.30 9.86
N SER A 288 27.97 5.54 9.82
CA SER A 288 29.39 5.85 9.69
C SER A 288 30.18 5.29 10.88
N TRP A 289 29.63 5.41 12.08
CA TRP A 289 30.18 4.80 13.30
C TRP A 289 30.25 3.27 13.22
N MET A 290 29.20 2.60 12.70
CA MET A 290 29.23 1.14 12.52
C MET A 290 30.31 0.69 11.53
N LYS A 291 30.49 1.43 10.43
CA LYS A 291 31.50 1.14 9.41
C LYS A 291 32.94 1.24 9.93
N MET A 292 33.17 2.00 11.00
CA MET A 292 34.48 2.12 11.64
C MET A 292 34.87 0.88 12.48
N LEU A 293 33.95 -0.05 12.72
CA LEU A 293 34.20 -1.19 13.59
C LEU A 293 34.96 -2.34 12.91
N PRO A 294 35.79 -3.09 13.66
CA PRO A 294 36.36 -4.33 13.16
C PRO A 294 35.27 -5.36 12.81
N PRO A 295 35.41 -6.14 11.72
CA PRO A 295 34.40 -7.09 11.22
C PRO A 295 33.90 -8.10 12.25
N GLN A 296 34.78 -8.56 13.14
CA GLN A 296 34.45 -9.50 14.21
C GLN A 296 33.43 -8.93 15.21
N HIS A 297 33.41 -7.61 15.41
CA HIS A 297 32.48 -6.93 16.31
C HIS A 297 31.24 -6.44 15.57
N ILE A 298 31.36 -6.09 14.28
CA ILE A 298 30.21 -5.81 13.42
C ILE A 298 29.24 -6.99 13.47
N ALA A 299 29.71 -8.21 13.18
CA ALA A 299 28.90 -9.43 13.21
C ALA A 299 28.04 -9.61 14.49
N GLU A 300 28.64 -9.39 15.67
CA GLU A 300 27.99 -9.59 16.97
C GLU A 300 26.97 -8.49 17.29
N VAL A 301 27.28 -7.27 16.89
CA VAL A 301 26.42 -6.09 17.06
C VAL A 301 25.25 -6.21 16.06
N VAL A 302 25.53 -6.50 14.80
CA VAL A 302 24.59 -6.73 13.70
C VAL A 302 23.57 -7.84 13.97
N ALA A 303 24.00 -9.00 14.50
CA ALA A 303 23.09 -10.12 14.77
C ALA A 303 22.05 -9.80 15.87
N HIS A 304 22.26 -8.72 16.63
CA HIS A 304 21.42 -8.31 17.74
C HIS A 304 20.94 -6.84 17.66
N ILE A 305 21.31 -6.09 16.62
CA ILE A 305 20.70 -4.80 16.30
C ILE A 305 19.29 -5.06 15.78
N ARG A 306 18.33 -4.90 16.70
CA ARG A 306 16.95 -4.52 16.36
C ARG A 306 16.82 -3.01 16.47
N THR A 307 15.74 -2.48 15.89
CA THR A 307 15.09 -1.18 16.11
C THR A 307 15.49 -0.46 17.41
N GLU A 308 15.51 -1.20 18.52
CA GLU A 308 15.81 -0.74 19.88
C GLU A 308 17.14 0.03 20.06
N LEU A 309 18.23 -0.34 19.36
CA LEU A 309 19.53 0.35 19.52
C LEU A 309 19.55 1.72 18.84
N LEU A 310 18.91 1.84 17.66
CA LEU A 310 18.75 3.12 16.97
C LEU A 310 17.80 4.04 17.75
N ILE A 311 16.67 3.51 18.22
CA ILE A 311 15.73 4.26 19.06
C ILE A 311 16.45 4.78 20.30
N SER A 312 17.26 3.95 20.96
CA SER A 312 18.06 4.38 22.11
C SER A 312 19.06 5.47 21.74
N PHE A 313 19.78 5.33 20.61
CA PHE A 313 20.72 6.35 20.13
C PHE A 313 20.02 7.69 19.83
N LEU A 314 18.86 7.66 19.17
CA LEU A 314 18.06 8.84 18.88
C LEU A 314 17.51 9.50 20.15
N LEU A 315 16.97 8.70 21.08
CA LEU A 315 16.47 9.21 22.37
C LEU A 315 17.59 9.89 23.17
N VAL A 316 18.78 9.28 23.27
CA VAL A 316 19.95 9.90 23.91
C VAL A 316 20.32 11.23 23.25
N ARG A 317 20.27 11.30 21.91
CA ARG A 317 20.68 12.52 21.20
C ARG A 317 19.66 13.66 21.31
N LEU A 318 18.38 13.33 21.30
CA LEU A 318 17.27 14.27 21.23
C LEU A 318 16.87 14.80 22.60
N THR A 319 17.08 14.03 23.67
CA THR A 319 16.76 14.40 25.06
C THR A 319 17.93 15.05 25.81
N GLY A 320 19.17 14.86 25.35
CA GLY A 320 20.36 15.51 25.94
C GLY A 320 20.30 17.05 25.98
N PRO A 321 19.87 17.75 24.92
CA PRO A 321 19.75 19.22 24.89
C PRO A 321 18.68 19.77 25.85
N THR A 322 17.73 18.94 26.29
CA THR A 322 16.67 19.33 27.23
C THR A 322 17.07 19.12 28.69
N GLY A 323 18.34 18.76 28.95
CA GLY A 323 18.89 18.53 30.30
C GLY A 323 18.64 17.13 30.86
N LEU A 324 18.04 16.24 30.08
CA LEU A 324 17.76 14.85 30.47
C LEU A 324 18.98 13.98 30.11
N LYS A 325 19.66 13.43 31.12
CA LYS A 325 20.81 12.55 30.92
C LYS A 325 20.35 11.10 30.77
N LEU A 326 19.75 10.79 29.62
CA LEU A 326 19.46 9.41 29.25
C LEU A 326 20.72 8.80 28.62
N GLY A 327 21.11 7.61 29.08
CA GLY A 327 22.11 6.77 28.42
C GLY A 327 21.43 5.72 27.55
N MET A 328 22.19 4.88 26.84
CA MET A 328 21.59 3.69 26.24
C MET A 328 21.10 2.76 27.36
N SER A 329 19.81 2.39 27.32
CA SER A 329 19.18 1.65 28.40
C SER A 329 19.90 0.32 28.66
N ALA A 330 20.13 0.01 29.95
CA ALA A 330 20.70 -1.26 30.37
C ALA A 330 19.91 -2.46 29.83
N LYS A 331 18.59 -2.29 29.63
CA LYS A 331 17.68 -3.31 29.08
C LYS A 331 17.97 -3.64 27.62
N VAL A 332 18.39 -2.65 26.82
CA VAL A 332 18.77 -2.83 25.42
C VAL A 332 20.19 -3.41 25.34
N LEU A 333 21.10 -2.92 26.19
CA LEU A 333 22.47 -3.42 26.26
C LEU A 333 22.54 -4.89 26.71
N ASP A 334 21.71 -5.33 27.66
CA ASP A 334 21.71 -6.72 28.16
C ASP A 334 21.29 -7.78 27.13
N LYS A 335 20.66 -7.37 26.04
CA LYS A 335 20.35 -8.25 24.89
C LYS A 335 21.61 -8.62 24.09
N ILE A 336 22.71 -7.90 24.28
CA ILE A 336 23.99 -8.13 23.62
C ILE A 336 24.80 -9.14 24.42
N LYS A 337 25.08 -10.31 23.84
CA LYS A 337 25.77 -11.41 24.53
C LYS A 337 27.20 -11.03 24.94
N SER A 338 27.91 -10.31 24.09
CA SER A 338 29.31 -9.92 24.33
C SER A 338 29.42 -8.87 25.43
N ARG A 339 30.17 -9.22 26.49
CA ARG A 339 30.42 -8.31 27.63
C ARG A 339 31.26 -7.11 27.22
N GLN A 340 32.20 -7.30 26.29
CA GLN A 340 33.07 -6.24 25.79
C GLN A 340 32.29 -5.27 24.90
N ALA A 341 31.44 -5.77 24.00
CA ALA A 341 30.59 -4.94 23.16
C ALA A 341 29.60 -4.10 23.99
N ARG A 342 29.03 -4.67 25.07
CA ARG A 342 28.16 -3.95 26.01
C ARG A 342 28.85 -2.77 26.68
N GLN A 343 30.06 -2.98 27.19
CA GLN A 343 30.82 -1.94 27.89
C GLN A 343 31.21 -0.80 26.95
N TRP A 344 31.60 -1.15 25.73
CA TRP A 344 31.94 -0.17 24.71
C TRP A 344 30.73 0.63 24.21
N LEU A 345 29.59 -0.02 23.91
CA LEU A 345 28.35 0.67 23.54
C LEU A 345 27.85 1.62 24.64
N ALA A 346 27.92 1.18 25.90
CA ALA A 346 27.59 2.02 27.04
C ALA A 346 28.53 3.25 27.12
N ALA A 347 29.84 3.06 26.97
CA ALA A 347 30.82 4.14 27.00
C ALA A 347 30.65 5.13 25.82
N ALA A 348 30.43 4.63 24.61
CA ALA A 348 30.14 5.45 23.43
C ALA A 348 28.85 6.26 23.62
N SER A 349 27.79 5.67 24.19
CA SER A 349 26.55 6.39 24.48
C SER A 349 26.73 7.51 25.51
N LEU A 350 27.58 7.29 26.51
CA LEU A 350 27.88 8.30 27.53
C LEU A 350 28.68 9.48 26.93
N ARG A 351 29.69 9.17 26.10
CA ARG A 351 30.47 10.20 25.37
C ARG A 351 29.60 10.98 24.39
N LEU A 352 28.65 10.32 23.73
CA LEU A 352 27.66 10.95 22.88
C LEU A 352 26.75 11.91 23.68
N ALA A 353 26.27 11.49 24.85
CA ALA A 353 25.45 12.31 25.74
C ALA A 353 26.20 13.51 26.35
N GLU A 354 27.53 13.45 26.50
CA GLU A 354 28.33 14.58 26.98
C GLU A 354 28.54 15.68 25.93
N LEU A 355 28.51 15.33 24.64
CA LEU A 355 28.58 16.29 23.53
C LEU A 355 27.28 17.11 23.41
N THR A 356 26.13 16.50 23.69
CA THR A 356 24.81 17.14 23.57
C THR A 356 24.57 18.24 24.60
N ALA A 357 25.13 18.10 25.81
CA ALA A 357 25.01 19.10 26.88
C ALA A 357 25.71 20.43 26.56
N LYS A 358 26.55 20.47 25.51
CA LYS A 358 27.24 21.67 25.02
C LYS A 358 26.60 22.29 23.77
N SER A 359 25.74 21.55 23.06
CA SER A 359 25.13 22.03 21.81
C SER A 359 23.92 22.93 22.11
N ASP A 360 24.03 24.19 21.72
CA ASP A 360 23.02 25.25 21.88
C ASP A 360 21.87 25.09 20.86
N LEU A 361 21.27 23.90 20.80
CA LEU A 361 20.17 23.56 19.90
C LEU A 361 18.91 24.41 20.18
N THR A 362 18.80 24.98 21.39
CA THR A 362 17.72 25.89 21.80
C THR A 362 17.95 27.34 21.34
N ALA A 363 19.18 27.77 21.04
CA ALA A 363 19.44 29.15 20.58
C ALA A 363 18.88 29.47 19.19
N HIS A 364 18.42 28.49 18.42
CA HIS A 364 17.91 28.70 17.06
C HIS A 364 16.38 28.64 16.93
N ALA A 365 15.66 28.18 17.97
CA ALA A 365 14.20 28.31 18.08
C ALA A 365 13.76 29.75 18.43
N GLY A 366 14.70 30.58 18.90
CA GLY A 366 14.46 31.96 19.36
C GLY A 366 14.04 32.94 18.27
N ALA A 367 14.27 32.65 16.98
CA ALA A 367 13.92 33.55 15.89
C ALA A 367 12.39 33.73 15.72
N LEU A 368 11.58 32.80 16.23
CA LEU A 368 10.11 32.87 16.22
C LEU A 368 9.49 33.39 17.53
N LYS A 369 10.28 33.63 18.60
CA LYS A 369 9.76 34.22 19.84
C LYS A 369 9.03 35.57 19.65
N PRO A 370 9.41 36.46 18.73
CA PRO A 370 8.69 37.72 18.54
C PRO A 370 7.28 37.55 17.95
N LEU A 371 7.03 36.47 17.19
CA LEU A 371 5.75 36.20 16.55
C LEU A 371 4.77 35.42 17.44
N VAL A 372 5.27 34.75 18.49
CA VAL A 372 4.45 34.02 19.48
C VAL A 372 4.13 34.86 20.72
N VAL A 373 4.90 35.91 21.02
CA VAL A 373 4.84 36.62 22.33
C VAL A 373 4.34 38.08 22.24
N SER A 374 3.72 38.52 21.15
CA SER A 374 3.09 39.86 21.08
C SER A 374 1.75 39.96 21.85
N ALA A 375 1.31 38.91 22.56
CA ALA A 375 0.03 38.85 23.26
C ALA A 375 0.11 39.00 24.80
N ARG A 376 1.27 39.27 25.40
CA ARG A 376 1.41 39.27 26.89
C ARG A 376 1.04 40.59 27.58
N ASN A 377 -0.04 41.27 27.19
CA ASN A 377 -0.61 42.37 28.00
C ASN A 377 -2.13 42.54 27.87
N ALA A 378 -2.87 41.47 27.57
CA ALA A 378 -4.33 41.47 27.72
C ALA A 378 -4.73 40.51 28.87
N PRO A 379 -5.42 40.98 29.92
CA PRO A 379 -5.83 40.11 31.02
C PRO A 379 -6.87 39.11 30.51
N LEU A 380 -6.52 37.82 30.54
CA LEU A 380 -7.44 36.73 30.24
C LEU A 380 -8.51 36.65 31.33
N LYS A 381 -9.77 36.92 30.97
CA LYS A 381 -10.92 36.51 31.78
C LYS A 381 -11.45 35.17 31.23
N PRO A 382 -11.76 34.19 32.10
CA PRO A 382 -12.40 32.96 31.65
C PRO A 382 -13.78 33.28 31.03
N ALA A 383 -14.06 32.69 29.87
CA ALA A 383 -15.28 32.93 29.10
C ALA A 383 -16.54 32.53 29.92
N PRO A 384 -17.65 33.29 29.82
CA PRO A 384 -18.89 32.95 30.51
C PRO A 384 -19.59 31.77 29.81
N THR A 385 -20.02 30.81 30.62
CA THR A 385 -20.86 29.68 30.20
C THR A 385 -22.27 30.17 29.89
N VAL A 386 -22.73 30.04 28.64
CA VAL A 386 -24.13 30.24 28.26
C VAL A 386 -24.64 28.94 27.61
N PRO A 387 -25.84 28.44 27.98
CA PRO A 387 -26.35 27.18 27.45
C PRO A 387 -26.80 27.32 25.99
N LEU A 388 -26.44 26.32 25.18
CA LEU A 388 -26.82 26.17 23.78
C LEU A 388 -28.34 26.09 23.62
N GLN A 389 -28.90 26.92 22.74
CA GLN A 389 -30.22 26.73 22.15
C GLN A 389 -30.05 26.46 20.65
N ILE A 390 -30.53 25.29 20.21
CA ILE A 390 -30.60 24.90 18.80
C ILE A 390 -31.98 25.31 18.30
N SER A 391 -32.04 26.11 17.24
CA SER A 391 -33.25 26.30 16.43
C SER A 391 -32.92 25.90 15.00
N ALA A 392 -33.82 25.15 14.36
CA ALA A 392 -33.68 24.66 13.00
C ALA A 392 -33.79 25.81 11.99
N GLY A 393 -32.72 26.02 11.22
CA GLY A 393 -32.68 26.96 10.08
C GLY A 393 -31.40 27.77 10.04
N ASP A 394 -30.51 27.42 9.10
CA ASP A 394 -29.37 28.18 8.59
C ASP A 394 -28.40 28.81 9.61
N SER A 395 -27.38 28.04 10.02
CA SER A 395 -26.07 28.59 10.42
C SER A 395 -24.98 27.50 10.33
N PRO A 396 -23.80 27.80 9.75
CA PRO A 396 -22.69 26.85 9.69
C PRO A 396 -22.12 26.61 11.10
N VAL A 397 -21.76 25.35 11.36
CA VAL A 397 -21.05 24.92 12.57
C VAL A 397 -19.70 25.64 12.62
N MET A 398 -19.54 26.60 13.54
CA MET A 398 -18.22 27.09 13.93
C MET A 398 -17.59 26.06 14.86
N GLN A 399 -16.68 25.24 14.34
CA GLN A 399 -15.72 24.54 15.20
C GLN A 399 -14.71 25.56 15.72
N VAL A 400 -14.80 25.86 17.02
CA VAL A 400 -13.75 26.61 17.72
C VAL A 400 -12.70 25.60 18.13
N ASN A 401 -11.58 25.56 17.41
CA ASN A 401 -10.44 24.75 17.81
C ASN A 401 -9.83 25.31 19.12
N ASN A 402 -9.69 24.42 20.10
CA ASN A 402 -9.18 24.71 21.42
C ASN A 402 -7.66 25.06 21.32
N PRO A 403 -7.19 26.20 21.87
CA PRO A 403 -5.82 26.69 21.66
C PRO A 403 -4.72 25.93 22.43
N VAL A 404 -4.96 24.71 22.90
CA VAL A 404 -4.04 23.97 23.80
C VAL A 404 -3.38 22.74 23.14
N ALA A 405 -3.57 22.50 21.84
CA ALA A 405 -2.81 21.50 21.10
C ALA A 405 -2.14 22.10 19.86
N ILE A 406 -1.07 22.88 20.05
CA ILE A 406 -0.12 23.22 18.95
C ILE A 406 0.94 22.11 18.88
N ALA A 407 0.49 20.87 18.86
CA ALA A 407 1.28 19.71 18.49
C ALA A 407 0.44 18.97 17.45
N ARG A 408 0.72 19.32 16.19
CA ARG A 408 0.51 18.53 14.96
C ARG A 408 -0.70 17.60 14.94
N ASP A 409 -1.69 17.96 14.15
CA ASP A 409 -2.44 16.97 13.39
C ASP A 409 -1.77 16.82 12.01
N LYS A 410 -1.04 15.72 11.80
CA LYS A 410 -0.59 15.29 10.46
C LYS A 410 -1.60 14.24 9.97
N SER A 411 -2.84 14.67 9.70
CA SER A 411 -3.89 13.81 9.15
C SER A 411 -3.73 13.56 7.63
N ASN A 412 -2.74 14.16 6.97
CA ASN A 412 -2.47 13.90 5.54
C ASN A 412 -0.97 13.72 5.27
N ALA A 413 -0.55 12.46 5.10
CA ALA A 413 0.72 12.14 4.47
C ALA A 413 0.59 12.33 2.94
N MET A 414 1.38 13.22 2.34
CA MET A 414 1.41 13.38 0.87
C MET A 414 2.72 12.91 0.20
N THR A 415 3.64 12.28 0.92
CA THR A 415 4.79 11.59 0.30
C THR A 415 4.46 10.13 0.05
N ARG A 416 4.61 9.68 -1.20
CA ARG A 416 4.27 8.34 -1.67
C ARG A 416 5.53 7.62 -2.14
N LEU A 417 5.86 6.52 -1.46
CA LEU A 417 6.86 5.54 -1.88
C LEU A 417 6.37 4.85 -3.16
N GLY A 418 7.09 5.00 -4.27
CA GLY A 418 6.84 4.27 -5.50
C GLY A 418 8.13 3.64 -5.99
N ARG A 419 8.17 2.31 -6.08
CA ARG A 419 9.20 1.60 -6.83
C ARG A 419 8.83 1.76 -8.31
N HIS A 420 9.58 2.53 -9.09
CA HIS A 420 9.37 2.56 -10.54
C HIS A 420 9.99 1.30 -11.14
N GLU A 421 9.28 0.17 -11.08
CA GLU A 421 9.60 -0.98 -11.90
C GLU A 421 8.98 -0.78 -13.28
N PRO A 422 9.75 -0.85 -14.38
CA PRO A 422 9.18 -0.93 -15.70
C PRO A 422 8.22 -2.13 -15.74
N HIS A 423 6.94 -1.85 -15.96
CA HIS A 423 5.89 -2.84 -15.92
C HIS A 423 5.09 -2.72 -17.20
N ASP A 424 5.14 -3.76 -18.03
CA ASP A 424 4.35 -3.81 -19.26
C ASP A 424 2.90 -4.09 -18.89
N ASP A 425 2.09 -3.04 -18.74
CA ASP A 425 0.65 -3.13 -18.54
C ASP A 425 -0.10 -2.90 -19.87
N ALA A 426 -1.05 -3.78 -20.16
CA ALA A 426 -1.97 -3.71 -21.28
C ALA A 426 -3.41 -3.72 -20.71
N PRO A 427 -3.87 -2.59 -20.14
CA PRO A 427 -5.18 -2.53 -19.49
C PRO A 427 -6.29 -2.75 -20.50
N SER A 428 -6.96 -3.89 -20.41
CA SER A 428 -8.13 -4.23 -21.24
C SER A 428 -9.20 -4.87 -20.38
N GLN A 429 -10.38 -4.27 -20.32
CA GLN A 429 -11.52 -4.83 -19.60
C GLN A 429 -11.92 -6.18 -20.20
N ALA A 430 -12.17 -7.18 -19.36
CA ALA A 430 -12.69 -8.46 -19.79
C ALA A 430 -14.09 -8.30 -20.40
N LYS A 431 -14.38 -9.08 -21.45
CA LYS A 431 -15.66 -9.04 -22.16
C LYS A 431 -16.44 -10.33 -22.01
N THR A 432 -17.76 -10.23 -21.91
CA THR A 432 -18.66 -11.39 -22.03
C THR A 432 -18.63 -11.93 -23.47
N PRO A 433 -19.16 -13.14 -23.73
CA PRO A 433 -19.38 -13.61 -25.11
C PRO A 433 -20.37 -12.75 -25.93
N ASN A 434 -21.15 -11.88 -25.27
CA ASN A 434 -21.98 -10.88 -25.94
C ASN A 434 -21.22 -9.59 -26.32
N GLY A 435 -20.01 -9.38 -25.76
CA GLY A 435 -19.15 -8.22 -26.03
C GLY A 435 -19.24 -7.10 -24.98
N ASP A 436 -20.05 -7.29 -23.94
CA ASP A 436 -20.22 -6.33 -22.86
C ASP A 436 -19.05 -6.39 -21.88
N SER A 437 -18.68 -5.25 -21.29
CA SER A 437 -17.71 -5.20 -20.19
C SER A 437 -18.22 -6.00 -18.99
N THR A 438 -17.35 -6.79 -18.36
CA THR A 438 -17.74 -7.62 -17.21
C THR A 438 -16.56 -7.84 -16.28
N ASP A 439 -16.87 -8.15 -15.02
CA ASP A 439 -15.90 -8.65 -14.05
C ASP A 439 -16.16 -10.15 -13.76
N CYS A 440 -15.38 -10.78 -12.89
CA CYS A 440 -15.59 -12.18 -12.50
C CYS A 440 -16.86 -12.28 -11.67
N ALA A 441 -17.47 -13.45 -11.66
CA ALA A 441 -18.71 -13.66 -10.92
C ALA A 441 -18.58 -13.27 -9.44
N ALA A 442 -17.41 -13.49 -8.82
CA ALA A 442 -17.14 -13.15 -7.43
C ALA A 442 -17.05 -11.64 -7.14
N LEU A 443 -16.73 -10.81 -8.13
CA LEU A 443 -16.56 -9.35 -7.98
C LEU A 443 -17.64 -8.54 -8.70
N THR A 444 -18.48 -9.19 -9.49
CA THR A 444 -19.61 -8.55 -10.16
C THR A 444 -20.66 -8.16 -9.13
N CYS A 445 -21.12 -6.91 -9.18
CA CYS A 445 -22.20 -6.44 -8.31
C CYS A 445 -23.50 -7.22 -8.59
N THR A 446 -24.11 -7.77 -7.55
CA THR A 446 -25.36 -8.54 -7.59
C THR A 446 -26.30 -8.06 -6.48
N ASN A 447 -27.59 -8.37 -6.58
CA ASN A 447 -28.58 -8.02 -5.56
C ASN A 447 -29.29 -9.28 -5.05
N GLY A 448 -28.77 -9.86 -3.95
CA GLY A 448 -29.29 -11.04 -3.24
C GLY A 448 -29.24 -12.38 -4.01
N CYS A 449 -29.34 -12.31 -5.34
CA CYS A 449 -29.32 -13.39 -6.29
C CYS A 449 -28.25 -13.09 -7.34
N PRO A 450 -27.71 -14.11 -8.03
CA PRO A 450 -26.56 -13.95 -8.91
C PRO A 450 -26.91 -13.33 -10.28
N VAL A 451 -27.82 -12.36 -10.31
CA VAL A 451 -28.06 -11.50 -11.49
C VAL A 451 -27.06 -10.35 -11.45
N SER A 452 -26.26 -10.20 -12.50
CA SER A 452 -25.33 -9.10 -12.67
C SER A 452 -26.06 -7.76 -12.74
N MET A 453 -25.75 -6.82 -11.85
CA MET A 453 -26.30 -5.44 -11.88
C MET A 453 -25.69 -4.59 -13.01
N VAL A 454 -24.76 -5.13 -13.79
CA VAL A 454 -24.14 -4.48 -14.96
C VAL A 454 -24.86 -4.88 -16.25
N THR A 455 -24.91 -6.19 -16.50
CA THR A 455 -25.33 -6.77 -17.78
C THR A 455 -26.71 -7.43 -17.71
N GLY A 456 -27.21 -7.68 -16.50
CA GLY A 456 -28.43 -8.44 -16.23
C GLY A 456 -28.32 -9.92 -16.59
N GLU A 457 -27.11 -10.45 -16.78
CA GLU A 457 -26.89 -11.89 -16.96
C GLU A 457 -26.99 -12.64 -15.63
N GLU A 458 -27.44 -13.90 -15.67
CA GLU A 458 -27.33 -14.81 -14.54
C GLU A 458 -25.89 -15.35 -14.46
N LEU A 459 -25.30 -15.33 -13.26
CA LEU A 459 -23.95 -15.75 -12.92
C LEU A 459 -23.97 -16.86 -11.85
N LEU A 460 -24.62 -17.97 -12.16
CA LEU A 460 -24.83 -19.05 -11.20
C LEU A 460 -23.59 -19.94 -11.09
N THR A 461 -22.85 -19.82 -9.99
CA THR A 461 -21.69 -20.67 -9.67
C THR A 461 -22.06 -21.72 -8.63
N LEU A 462 -21.75 -22.99 -8.89
CA LEU A 462 -22.02 -24.13 -8.01
C LEU A 462 -20.78 -25.00 -7.89
N THR A 463 -20.45 -25.43 -6.66
CA THR A 463 -19.36 -26.37 -6.40
C THR A 463 -19.86 -27.80 -6.46
N ASP A 464 -19.32 -28.60 -7.38
CA ASP A 464 -19.73 -29.99 -7.59
C ASP A 464 -18.77 -30.99 -6.94
N GLY A 465 -17.60 -30.55 -6.49
CA GLY A 465 -16.65 -31.38 -5.77
C GLY A 465 -15.31 -30.69 -5.51
N SER A 466 -14.45 -31.31 -4.70
CA SER A 466 -13.14 -30.76 -4.33
C SER A 466 -12.06 -31.85 -4.39
N LEU A 467 -10.88 -31.47 -4.88
CA LEU A 467 -9.64 -32.23 -4.75
C LEU A 467 -8.85 -31.68 -3.58
N ASP A 468 -8.62 -32.51 -2.57
CA ASP A 468 -7.82 -32.17 -1.42
C ASP A 468 -6.32 -32.44 -1.64
N GLY A 469 -5.48 -31.72 -0.93
CA GLY A 469 -4.03 -31.73 -1.09
C GLY A 469 -3.41 -30.43 -0.61
N ILE A 470 -2.09 -30.27 -0.83
CA ILE A 470 -1.38 -29.02 -0.50
C ILE A 470 -1.94 -27.85 -1.33
N LEU A 471 -2.20 -28.10 -2.61
CA LEU A 471 -2.94 -27.20 -3.48
C LEU A 471 -4.36 -27.74 -3.67
N SER A 472 -5.31 -27.24 -2.87
CA SER A 472 -6.71 -27.64 -2.98
C SER A 472 -7.37 -27.07 -4.23
N PHE A 473 -8.30 -27.82 -4.81
CA PHE A 473 -9.01 -27.40 -6.01
C PHE A 473 -10.49 -27.74 -5.96
N ASP A 474 -11.33 -26.72 -6.04
CA ASP A 474 -12.76 -26.89 -6.18
C ASP A 474 -13.14 -27.00 -7.66
N PHE A 475 -13.80 -28.10 -8.01
CA PHE A 475 -14.47 -28.22 -9.27
C PHE A 475 -15.81 -27.50 -9.17
N THR A 476 -15.91 -26.37 -9.86
CA THR A 476 -17.14 -25.59 -9.95
C THR A 476 -17.69 -25.68 -11.35
N ARG A 477 -19.01 -25.62 -11.46
CA ARG A 477 -19.72 -25.30 -12.69
C ARG A 477 -20.29 -23.89 -12.59
N LEU A 478 -20.31 -23.19 -13.71
CA LEU A 478 -20.82 -21.84 -13.80
C LEU A 478 -21.79 -21.74 -14.97
N TYR A 479 -22.99 -21.22 -14.74
CA TYR A 479 -23.88 -20.78 -15.79
C TYR A 479 -23.74 -19.28 -16.00
N ARG A 480 -23.56 -18.88 -17.26
CA ARG A 480 -23.52 -17.47 -17.69
C ARG A 480 -24.50 -17.27 -18.83
N THR A 481 -25.50 -16.39 -18.68
CA THR A 481 -26.52 -16.16 -19.73
C THR A 481 -25.89 -15.74 -21.05
N SER A 482 -24.90 -14.85 -21.02
CA SER A 482 -24.20 -14.41 -22.24
C SER A 482 -23.45 -15.54 -22.96
N ALA A 483 -23.17 -16.65 -22.27
CA ALA A 483 -22.58 -17.87 -22.83
C ALA A 483 -23.63 -18.87 -23.37
N ALA A 484 -24.93 -18.55 -23.46
CA ALA A 484 -25.99 -19.46 -23.91
C ALA A 484 -25.77 -20.09 -25.31
N GLN A 485 -24.85 -19.56 -26.11
CA GLN A 485 -24.47 -20.11 -27.42
C GLN A 485 -23.13 -20.86 -27.41
N VAL A 486 -22.49 -20.97 -26.26
CA VAL A 486 -21.19 -21.60 -26.05
C VAL A 486 -21.40 -22.90 -25.27
N ASP A 487 -20.85 -24.00 -25.78
CA ASP A 487 -20.81 -25.30 -25.08
C ASP A 487 -19.36 -25.79 -25.04
N CYS A 488 -18.78 -25.79 -23.84
CA CYS A 488 -17.42 -26.28 -23.57
C CYS A 488 -17.39 -27.73 -23.07
N GLY A 489 -18.50 -28.47 -23.18
CA GLY A 489 -18.63 -29.86 -22.75
C GLY A 489 -19.53 -30.07 -21.52
N LEU A 490 -20.07 -29.00 -20.92
CA LEU A 490 -21.05 -29.07 -19.84
C LEU A 490 -22.46 -28.63 -20.27
N GLY A 491 -22.68 -28.47 -21.58
CA GLY A 491 -23.93 -27.97 -22.15
C GLY A 491 -23.90 -26.46 -22.41
N PHE A 492 -24.84 -25.99 -23.22
CA PHE A 492 -24.92 -24.57 -23.60
C PHE A 492 -25.13 -23.65 -22.40
N GLY A 493 -24.33 -22.58 -22.30
CA GLY A 493 -24.36 -21.62 -21.20
C GLY A 493 -23.59 -22.05 -19.96
N TRP A 494 -23.19 -23.32 -19.87
CA TRP A 494 -22.46 -23.87 -18.73
C TRP A 494 -20.96 -24.01 -19.03
N SER A 495 -20.14 -23.69 -18.04
CA SER A 495 -18.70 -23.91 -18.02
C SER A 495 -18.26 -24.52 -16.69
N HIS A 496 -16.97 -24.82 -16.56
CA HIS A 496 -16.41 -25.41 -15.34
C HIS A 496 -15.00 -24.89 -15.05
N SER A 497 -14.53 -24.98 -13.80
CA SER A 497 -13.26 -24.39 -13.32
C SER A 497 -11.96 -24.84 -14.02
N LEU A 498 -12.03 -25.86 -14.90
CA LEU A 498 -10.90 -26.30 -15.74
C LEU A 498 -11.01 -25.83 -17.21
N ALA A 499 -12.07 -25.10 -17.58
CA ALA A 499 -12.38 -24.71 -18.95
C ALA A 499 -11.59 -23.49 -19.46
N HIS A 500 -10.37 -23.28 -18.95
CA HIS A 500 -9.48 -22.23 -19.43
C HIS A 500 -8.81 -22.61 -20.75
N ARG A 501 -8.66 -21.64 -21.66
CA ARG A 501 -7.92 -21.79 -22.92
C ARG A 501 -7.34 -20.47 -23.41
N LEU A 502 -6.34 -20.54 -24.28
CA LEU A 502 -5.79 -19.40 -25.00
C LEU A 502 -6.07 -19.55 -26.50
N GLU A 503 -6.54 -18.48 -27.12
CA GLU A 503 -6.68 -18.32 -28.57
C GLU A 503 -5.57 -17.36 -29.03
N ILE A 504 -4.62 -17.85 -29.83
CA ILE A 504 -3.48 -17.05 -30.31
C ILE A 504 -3.80 -16.55 -31.71
N GLU A 505 -3.80 -15.23 -31.88
CA GLU A 505 -4.13 -14.54 -33.13
C GLU A 505 -3.04 -13.52 -33.45
N GLY A 506 -2.09 -13.90 -34.31
CA GLY A 506 -0.99 -13.01 -34.71
C GLY A 506 -0.08 -12.63 -33.53
N ASP A 507 -0.06 -11.34 -33.19
CA ASP A 507 0.69 -10.75 -32.09
C ASP A 507 -0.12 -10.62 -30.79
N GLN A 508 -1.32 -11.20 -30.74
CA GLN A 508 -2.20 -11.17 -29.58
C GLN A 508 -2.55 -12.57 -29.09
N VAL A 509 -2.88 -12.65 -27.81
CA VAL A 509 -3.40 -13.85 -27.16
C VAL A 509 -4.66 -13.48 -26.38
N VAL A 510 -5.76 -14.16 -26.70
CA VAL A 510 -7.03 -14.01 -26.01
C VAL A 510 -7.16 -15.14 -25.01
N TRP A 511 -7.13 -14.79 -23.73
CA TRP A 511 -7.46 -15.72 -22.67
C TRP A 511 -8.97 -15.82 -22.53
N ILE A 512 -9.47 -17.05 -22.64
CA ILE A 512 -10.85 -17.37 -22.32
C ILE A 512 -10.85 -18.17 -21.02
N ASP A 513 -11.37 -17.55 -19.97
CA ASP A 513 -11.36 -18.14 -18.64
C ASP A 513 -12.49 -19.16 -18.43
N HIS A 514 -12.51 -19.78 -17.25
CA HIS A 514 -13.53 -20.75 -16.88
C HIS A 514 -14.95 -20.16 -16.78
N GLU A 515 -15.11 -18.84 -16.80
CA GLU A 515 -16.40 -18.15 -16.83
C GLU A 515 -16.83 -17.73 -18.24
N ASN A 516 -16.06 -18.13 -19.28
CA ASN A 516 -16.18 -17.69 -20.67
C ASN A 516 -15.93 -16.19 -20.88
N ARG A 517 -15.26 -15.50 -19.95
CA ARG A 517 -14.81 -14.11 -20.17
C ARG A 517 -13.60 -14.10 -21.09
N ARG A 518 -13.52 -13.07 -21.91
CA ARG A 518 -12.43 -12.87 -22.88
C ARG A 518 -11.56 -11.69 -22.45
N THR A 519 -10.30 -11.97 -22.15
CA THR A 519 -9.28 -10.96 -21.83
C THR A 519 -8.16 -11.05 -22.86
N THR A 520 -7.85 -9.92 -23.49
CA THR A 520 -6.81 -9.85 -24.53
C THR A 520 -5.50 -9.38 -23.91
N PHE A 521 -4.41 -10.03 -24.30
CA PHE A 521 -3.04 -9.64 -24.00
C PHE A 521 -2.23 -9.56 -25.30
N PRO A 522 -1.24 -8.67 -25.40
CA PRO A 522 -0.18 -8.85 -26.38
C PRO A 522 0.56 -10.17 -26.14
N LEU A 523 1.05 -10.81 -27.20
CA LEU A 523 1.78 -12.07 -27.09
C LEU A 523 3.12 -11.86 -26.38
N PRO A 524 3.38 -12.52 -25.23
CA PRO A 524 4.67 -12.42 -24.53
C PRO A 524 5.83 -12.88 -25.42
N ASN A 525 6.96 -12.20 -25.29
CA ASN A 525 8.18 -12.52 -26.02
C ASN A 525 9.41 -12.32 -25.12
N ARG A 526 10.62 -12.60 -25.62
CA ARG A 526 11.85 -12.48 -24.82
C ARG A 526 12.13 -11.05 -24.35
N GLU A 527 11.63 -10.04 -25.06
CA GLU A 527 11.78 -8.63 -24.68
C GLU A 527 10.73 -8.21 -23.65
N ARG A 528 9.53 -8.81 -23.70
CA ARG A 528 8.41 -8.59 -22.77
C ARG A 528 7.93 -9.93 -22.20
N PRO A 529 8.69 -10.53 -21.26
CA PRO A 529 8.40 -11.87 -20.76
C PRO A 529 7.21 -11.90 -19.81
N ALA A 530 6.78 -10.74 -19.29
CA ALA A 530 5.67 -10.58 -18.36
C ALA A 530 4.81 -9.40 -18.81
N ILE A 531 3.52 -9.63 -19.06
CA ILE A 531 2.58 -8.59 -19.43
C ILE A 531 1.39 -8.66 -18.51
N HIS A 532 1.05 -7.54 -17.91
CA HIS A 532 -0.05 -7.43 -16.97
C HIS A 532 -1.28 -6.79 -17.62
N ASN A 533 -2.43 -7.01 -17.00
CA ASN A 533 -3.67 -6.34 -17.31
C ASN A 533 -4.31 -5.92 -15.99
N SER A 534 -4.06 -4.67 -15.60
CA SER A 534 -4.55 -4.08 -14.35
C SER A 534 -6.07 -4.16 -14.21
N LEU A 535 -6.83 -3.86 -15.28
CA LEU A 535 -8.30 -3.91 -15.29
C LEU A 535 -8.87 -5.32 -15.04
N SER A 536 -8.21 -6.35 -15.57
CA SER A 536 -8.62 -7.75 -15.39
C SER A 536 -7.95 -8.43 -14.18
N ARG A 537 -7.06 -7.74 -13.46
CA ARG A 537 -6.24 -8.29 -12.36
C ARG A 537 -5.58 -9.63 -12.74
N ALA A 538 -5.02 -9.68 -13.95
CA ALA A 538 -4.41 -10.87 -14.51
C ALA A 538 -3.09 -10.50 -15.19
N ALA A 539 -2.22 -11.49 -15.34
CA ALA A 539 -0.95 -11.33 -16.02
C ALA A 539 -0.57 -12.60 -16.77
N ILE A 540 0.13 -12.44 -17.88
CA ILE A 540 0.60 -13.53 -18.72
C ILE A 540 2.13 -13.48 -18.84
N TYR A 541 2.75 -14.64 -18.75
CA TYR A 541 4.20 -14.80 -18.69
C TYR A 541 4.68 -15.89 -19.65
N LEU A 542 5.91 -15.76 -20.13
CA LEU A 542 6.64 -16.88 -20.74
C LEU A 542 7.08 -17.87 -19.65
N GLY A 543 6.74 -19.14 -19.84
CA GLY A 543 7.18 -20.24 -18.99
C GLY A 543 8.62 -20.66 -19.22
N ASN A 544 9.09 -21.63 -18.43
CA ASN A 544 10.44 -22.17 -18.54
C ASN A 544 10.54 -23.22 -19.67
N GLU A 545 9.43 -23.87 -20.01
CA GLU A 545 9.36 -24.80 -21.14
C GLU A 545 9.15 -24.05 -22.46
N SER A 546 9.62 -24.64 -23.56
CA SER A 546 9.44 -24.05 -24.89
C SER A 546 7.95 -23.89 -25.20
N GLU A 547 7.54 -22.68 -25.60
CA GLU A 547 6.15 -22.33 -25.93
C GLU A 547 5.14 -22.46 -24.77
N GLU A 548 5.62 -22.56 -23.53
CA GLU A 548 4.76 -22.50 -22.36
C GLU A 548 4.34 -21.05 -22.08
N LEU A 549 3.04 -20.85 -21.91
CA LEU A 549 2.45 -19.59 -21.44
C LEU A 549 1.85 -19.82 -20.06
N ILE A 550 2.18 -18.96 -19.11
CA ILE A 550 1.67 -19.03 -17.74
C ILE A 550 0.75 -17.83 -17.52
N LEU A 551 -0.46 -18.06 -17.04
CA LEU A 551 -1.39 -16.99 -16.68
C LEU A 551 -1.58 -16.94 -15.17
N ALA A 552 -1.30 -15.81 -14.56
CA ALA A 552 -1.56 -15.57 -13.15
C ALA A 552 -2.84 -14.73 -12.98
N LEU A 553 -3.64 -15.10 -11.98
CA LEU A 553 -4.80 -14.36 -11.53
C LEU A 553 -4.53 -13.78 -10.15
N ALA A 554 -4.72 -12.48 -9.99
CA ALA A 554 -4.68 -11.85 -8.68
C ALA A 554 -5.95 -12.22 -7.89
N GLY A 555 -5.76 -12.64 -6.64
CA GLY A 555 -6.81 -13.07 -5.72
C GLY A 555 -6.21 -13.54 -4.40
N GLU A 556 -7.05 -13.92 -3.43
CA GLU A 556 -6.62 -14.39 -2.10
C GLU A 556 -5.69 -15.60 -2.17
N THR A 557 -5.88 -16.47 -3.17
CA THR A 557 -4.95 -17.56 -3.50
C THR A 557 -4.37 -17.32 -4.89
N SER A 558 -3.07 -17.01 -4.95
CA SER A 558 -2.37 -16.83 -6.23
C SER A 558 -2.31 -18.16 -6.97
N ARG A 559 -3.05 -18.24 -8.09
CA ARG A 559 -3.06 -19.42 -8.97
C ARG A 559 -2.39 -19.07 -10.30
N PHE A 560 -1.58 -20.00 -10.77
CA PHE A 560 -0.88 -19.96 -12.06
C PHE A 560 -1.41 -21.07 -12.95
N TYR A 561 -1.93 -20.71 -14.12
CA TYR A 561 -2.47 -21.62 -15.11
C TYR A 561 -1.44 -21.79 -16.22
N HIS A 562 -0.97 -23.02 -16.42
CA HIS A 562 0.05 -23.36 -17.40
C HIS A 562 -0.60 -23.83 -18.70
N PHE A 563 -0.18 -23.24 -19.82
CA PHE A 563 -0.69 -23.56 -21.14
C PHE A 563 0.43 -23.98 -22.09
N GLN A 564 0.12 -24.97 -22.92
CA GLN A 564 0.92 -25.34 -24.09
C GLN A 564 -0.01 -25.46 -25.30
N GLU A 565 0.37 -24.88 -26.43
CA GLU A 565 -0.47 -24.80 -27.64
C GLU A 565 -1.89 -24.26 -27.34
N GLY A 566 -1.98 -23.31 -26.39
CA GLY A 566 -3.23 -22.71 -25.93
C GLY A 566 -4.15 -23.59 -25.07
N ARG A 567 -3.68 -24.78 -24.64
CA ARG A 567 -4.44 -25.70 -23.79
C ARG A 567 -3.87 -25.75 -22.38
N LEU A 568 -4.75 -25.77 -21.38
CA LEU A 568 -4.36 -25.93 -19.98
C LEU A 568 -3.71 -27.31 -19.74
N THR A 569 -2.51 -27.31 -19.14
CA THR A 569 -1.68 -28.50 -18.84
C THR A 569 -1.43 -28.69 -17.35
N ALA A 570 -1.35 -27.60 -16.57
CA ALA A 570 -1.18 -27.65 -15.12
C ALA A 570 -1.74 -26.40 -14.44
N ILE A 571 -1.95 -26.52 -13.13
CA ILE A 571 -2.27 -25.39 -12.24
C ILE A 571 -1.27 -25.41 -11.10
N SER A 572 -0.64 -24.29 -10.77
CA SER A 572 0.26 -24.20 -9.61
C SER A 572 -0.03 -23.00 -8.73
N ASP A 573 0.59 -22.98 -7.55
CA ASP A 573 0.61 -21.84 -6.64
C ASP A 573 2.00 -21.16 -6.61
N ALA A 574 2.15 -20.15 -5.75
CA ALA A 574 3.40 -19.40 -5.57
C ALA A 574 4.54 -20.24 -4.97
N TYR A 575 4.23 -21.38 -4.34
CA TYR A 575 5.20 -22.32 -3.78
C TYR A 575 5.55 -23.44 -4.77
N ASN A 576 5.03 -23.36 -6.00
CA ASN A 576 5.18 -24.36 -7.06
C ASN A 576 4.59 -25.73 -6.70
N ASN A 577 3.61 -25.79 -5.78
CA ASN A 577 2.75 -26.96 -5.66
C ASN A 577 1.90 -27.04 -6.93
N ARG A 578 1.79 -28.23 -7.54
CA ARG A 578 1.24 -28.36 -8.90
C ARG A 578 0.18 -29.44 -9.00
N LEU A 579 -0.92 -29.10 -9.66
CA LEU A 579 -1.93 -30.03 -10.15
C LEU A 579 -1.67 -30.31 -11.63
N HIS A 580 -1.59 -31.58 -11.97
CA HIS A 580 -1.27 -32.04 -13.32
C HIS A 580 -2.54 -32.44 -14.07
N ILE A 581 -2.68 -31.95 -15.30
CA ILE A 581 -3.81 -32.31 -16.16
C ILE A 581 -3.34 -33.33 -17.20
N THR A 582 -4.03 -34.46 -17.24
CA THR A 582 -3.88 -35.44 -18.32
C THR A 582 -5.07 -35.39 -19.24
N ARG A 583 -4.85 -35.67 -20.53
CA ARG A 583 -5.88 -35.62 -21.55
C ARG A 583 -6.08 -36.98 -22.21
N ASP A 584 -7.31 -37.22 -22.66
CA ASP A 584 -7.63 -38.42 -23.42
C ASP A 584 -7.16 -38.31 -24.89
N ARG A 585 -7.38 -39.36 -25.68
CA ARG A 585 -7.01 -39.39 -27.10
C ARG A 585 -7.76 -38.35 -27.96
N GLN A 586 -8.84 -37.79 -27.46
CA GLN A 586 -9.63 -36.73 -28.11
C GLN A 586 -9.21 -35.34 -27.61
N GLN A 587 -8.10 -35.24 -26.87
CA GLN A 587 -7.55 -34.00 -26.31
C GLN A 587 -8.46 -33.32 -25.27
N ARG A 588 -9.37 -34.06 -24.64
CA ARG A 588 -10.21 -33.58 -23.54
C ARG A 588 -9.54 -33.84 -22.21
N ILE A 589 -9.79 -32.98 -21.21
CA ILE A 589 -9.26 -33.17 -19.86
C ILE A 589 -9.80 -34.48 -19.30
N GLN A 590 -8.93 -35.45 -19.04
CA GLN A 590 -9.32 -36.74 -18.48
C GLN A 590 -9.18 -36.74 -16.97
N ARG A 591 -8.06 -36.25 -16.43
CA ARG A 591 -7.80 -36.29 -14.99
C ARG A 591 -7.01 -35.07 -14.53
N LEU A 592 -7.37 -34.57 -13.34
CA LEU A 592 -6.62 -33.59 -12.56
C LEU A 592 -5.99 -34.30 -11.35
N ASP A 593 -4.67 -34.44 -11.34
CA ASP A 593 -3.89 -35.17 -10.33
C ASP A 593 -3.12 -34.20 -9.42
N ASN A 594 -3.15 -34.44 -8.11
CA ASN A 594 -2.42 -33.62 -7.12
C ASN A 594 -0.97 -34.10 -6.87
N GLY A 595 -0.52 -35.15 -7.55
CA GLY A 595 0.83 -35.72 -7.39
C GLY A 595 1.06 -36.47 -6.07
N ALA A 596 0.05 -36.53 -5.20
CA ALA A 596 0.06 -37.23 -3.92
C ALA A 596 -0.91 -38.44 -3.93
N GLY A 597 -1.13 -39.02 -5.10
CA GLY A 597 -1.96 -40.22 -5.28
C GLY A 597 -3.46 -39.97 -5.15
N ARG A 598 -3.94 -38.74 -5.39
CA ARG A 598 -5.37 -38.41 -5.44
C ARG A 598 -5.67 -37.60 -6.69
N SER A 599 -6.83 -37.82 -7.29
CA SER A 599 -7.21 -37.11 -8.50
C SER A 599 -8.71 -36.99 -8.69
N LEU A 600 -9.12 -36.03 -9.52
CA LEU A 600 -10.46 -35.98 -10.10
C LEU A 600 -10.40 -36.58 -11.51
N LEU A 601 -11.20 -37.60 -11.77
CA LEU A 601 -11.43 -38.15 -13.10
C LEU A 601 -12.70 -37.51 -13.69
N LEU A 602 -12.57 -36.97 -14.89
CA LEU A 602 -13.67 -36.41 -15.66
C LEU A 602 -14.17 -37.48 -16.65
N CYS A 603 -15.40 -37.94 -16.46
CA CYS A 603 -16.01 -39.01 -17.23
C CYS A 603 -16.91 -38.43 -18.32
N TYR A 604 -16.68 -38.80 -19.58
CA TYR A 604 -17.41 -38.24 -20.71
C TYR A 604 -18.23 -39.25 -21.48
N GLU A 605 -19.39 -38.80 -21.97
CA GLU A 605 -20.12 -39.45 -23.05
C GLU A 605 -20.04 -38.57 -24.31
N ARG A 606 -19.43 -39.10 -25.37
CA ARG A 606 -19.13 -38.38 -26.62
C ARG A 606 -18.32 -37.11 -26.42
N ARG A 607 -18.94 -35.94 -26.21
CA ARG A 607 -18.26 -34.66 -25.93
C ARG A 607 -18.63 -34.08 -24.56
N HIS A 608 -19.67 -34.59 -23.91
CA HIS A 608 -20.24 -34.02 -22.69
C HIS A 608 -19.71 -34.72 -21.45
N LEU A 609 -19.37 -33.93 -20.43
CA LEU A 609 -18.98 -34.40 -19.10
C LEU A 609 -20.23 -34.96 -18.42
N VAL A 610 -20.24 -36.24 -18.10
CA VAL A 610 -21.40 -36.92 -17.49
C VAL A 610 -21.20 -37.24 -16.01
N ALA A 611 -19.96 -37.27 -15.53
CA ALA A 611 -19.68 -37.43 -14.11
C ALA A 611 -18.28 -36.94 -13.73
N ILE A 612 -18.09 -36.64 -12.44
CA ILE A 612 -16.76 -36.42 -11.84
C ILE A 612 -16.57 -37.43 -10.73
N GLU A 613 -15.45 -38.14 -10.79
CA GLU A 613 -15.09 -39.18 -9.85
C GLU A 613 -13.85 -38.78 -9.06
N TYR A 614 -13.92 -38.90 -7.75
CA TYR A 614 -12.76 -38.80 -6.88
C TYR A 614 -12.03 -40.14 -6.89
N GLN A 615 -10.74 -40.13 -7.25
CA GLN A 615 -9.90 -41.32 -7.32
C GLN A 615 -8.72 -41.24 -6.35
N SER A 616 -8.30 -42.40 -5.86
CA SER A 616 -7.03 -42.54 -5.16
C SER A 616 -6.16 -43.63 -5.79
N PHE A 617 -4.85 -43.47 -5.68
CA PHE A 617 -3.86 -44.33 -6.31
C PHE A 617 -3.42 -45.41 -5.33
N HIS A 618 -3.64 -46.68 -5.70
CA HIS A 618 -3.31 -47.83 -4.86
C HIS A 618 -2.32 -48.77 -5.55
N PRO A 619 -1.36 -49.34 -4.81
CA PRO A 619 -0.61 -50.49 -5.29
C PRO A 619 -1.54 -51.70 -5.43
N THR A 620 -1.35 -52.47 -6.50
CA THR A 620 -2.13 -53.68 -6.80
C THR A 620 -1.33 -54.94 -6.51
N ASP A 621 -2.02 -56.03 -6.15
CA ASP A 621 -1.43 -57.33 -5.80
C ASP A 621 -0.58 -57.96 -6.92
N ALA A 622 -0.78 -57.53 -8.17
CA ALA A 622 0.00 -57.97 -9.33
C ALA A 622 1.32 -57.20 -9.52
N GLY A 623 1.72 -56.36 -8.55
CA GLY A 623 2.93 -55.53 -8.63
C GLY A 623 2.81 -54.32 -9.55
N GLY A 624 1.58 -53.97 -9.97
CA GLY A 624 1.28 -52.72 -10.70
C GLY A 624 0.66 -51.67 -9.78
N GLU A 625 0.56 -50.43 -10.22
CA GLU A 625 -0.15 -49.38 -9.50
C GLU A 625 -1.38 -48.95 -10.33
N ALA A 626 -2.54 -48.79 -9.67
CA ALA A 626 -3.79 -48.48 -10.36
C ALA A 626 -4.62 -47.43 -9.61
N TRP A 627 -5.25 -46.56 -10.39
CA TRP A 627 -6.24 -45.61 -9.89
C TRP A 627 -7.55 -46.32 -9.59
N ARG A 628 -8.09 -46.10 -8.40
CA ARG A 628 -9.39 -46.59 -7.95
C ARG A 628 -10.32 -45.42 -7.69
N THR A 629 -11.54 -45.49 -8.23
CA THR A 629 -12.61 -44.54 -7.88
C THR A 629 -13.11 -44.84 -6.47
N GLU A 630 -13.06 -43.83 -5.60
CA GLU A 630 -13.58 -43.90 -4.24
C GLU A 630 -15.04 -43.45 -4.18
N GLN A 631 -15.38 -42.39 -4.92
CA GLN A 631 -16.72 -41.82 -4.93
C GLN A 631 -16.98 -41.05 -6.23
N THR A 632 -18.18 -41.18 -6.79
CA THR A 632 -18.67 -40.22 -7.80
C THR A 632 -19.25 -39.01 -7.08
N LEU A 633 -18.68 -37.83 -7.34
CA LEU A 633 -19.02 -36.57 -6.67
C LEU A 633 -20.32 -35.97 -7.22
N ILE A 634 -20.50 -36.07 -8.54
CA ILE A 634 -21.61 -35.47 -9.28
C ILE A 634 -21.90 -36.25 -10.57
N PHE A 635 -23.16 -36.31 -10.97
CA PHE A 635 -23.61 -36.75 -12.29
C PHE A 635 -24.31 -35.61 -13.02
N TYR A 636 -24.15 -35.58 -14.35
CA TYR A 636 -24.78 -34.62 -15.25
C TYR A 636 -25.65 -35.34 -16.27
N ARG A 637 -26.85 -34.80 -16.54
CA ARG A 637 -27.75 -35.32 -17.57
C ARG A 637 -28.16 -34.23 -18.54
N TYR A 638 -28.22 -34.63 -19.81
CA TYR A 638 -28.48 -33.74 -20.92
C TYR A 638 -29.73 -34.14 -21.69
N ASP A 639 -30.40 -33.18 -22.30
CA ASP A 639 -31.44 -33.44 -23.27
C ASP A 639 -30.88 -33.63 -24.70
N ALA A 640 -31.77 -33.92 -25.66
CA ALA A 640 -31.38 -34.09 -27.07
C ALA A 640 -30.79 -32.81 -27.70
N ARG A 641 -31.02 -31.64 -27.09
CA ARG A 641 -30.49 -30.33 -27.52
C ARG A 641 -29.19 -29.98 -26.82
N GLN A 642 -28.59 -30.93 -26.09
CA GLN A 642 -27.32 -30.76 -25.36
C GLN A 642 -27.38 -29.68 -24.26
N ARG A 643 -28.55 -29.50 -23.64
CA ARG A 643 -28.74 -28.65 -22.46
C ARG A 643 -28.60 -29.48 -21.19
N LEU A 644 -27.91 -28.98 -20.18
CA LEU A 644 -27.81 -29.61 -18.86
C LEU A 644 -29.16 -29.50 -18.15
N ILE A 645 -29.90 -30.60 -18.03
CA ILE A 645 -31.27 -30.59 -17.48
C ILE A 645 -31.36 -31.10 -16.04
N GLU A 646 -30.37 -31.88 -15.60
CA GLU A 646 -30.38 -32.44 -14.25
C GLU A 646 -28.94 -32.71 -13.77
N THR A 647 -28.70 -32.43 -12.50
CA THR A 647 -27.47 -32.83 -11.81
C THR A 647 -27.79 -33.53 -10.51
N THR A 648 -27.06 -34.60 -10.22
CA THR A 648 -27.26 -35.41 -9.01
C THR A 648 -25.96 -35.50 -8.23
N ASN A 649 -25.95 -34.98 -6.99
CA ASN A 649 -24.77 -35.02 -6.13
C ASN A 649 -24.52 -36.42 -5.55
N ALA A 650 -23.41 -36.60 -4.83
CA ALA A 650 -23.05 -37.87 -4.24
C ALA A 650 -24.05 -38.40 -3.18
N ALA A 651 -24.91 -37.54 -2.62
CA ALA A 651 -25.98 -37.93 -1.70
C ALA A 651 -27.27 -38.37 -2.44
N GLY A 652 -27.31 -38.29 -3.76
CA GLY A 652 -28.49 -38.60 -4.58
C GLY A 652 -29.48 -37.44 -4.71
N GLU A 653 -29.15 -36.26 -4.18
CA GLU A 653 -29.97 -35.05 -4.28
C GLU A 653 -29.83 -34.47 -5.69
N SER A 654 -30.95 -34.10 -6.31
CA SER A 654 -30.97 -33.68 -7.71
C SER A 654 -31.50 -32.26 -7.89
N GLU A 655 -30.81 -31.47 -8.70
CA GLU A 655 -31.28 -30.18 -9.20
C GLU A 655 -31.70 -30.31 -10.67
N ARG A 656 -32.72 -29.56 -11.09
CA ARG A 656 -33.22 -29.56 -12.47
C ARG A 656 -33.22 -28.16 -13.06
N TYR A 657 -33.03 -28.07 -14.37
CA TYR A 657 -32.98 -26.81 -15.11
C TYR A 657 -33.86 -26.87 -16.36
N ASP A 658 -34.67 -25.83 -16.56
CA ASP A 658 -35.45 -25.62 -17.77
C ASP A 658 -34.97 -24.38 -18.51
N TYR A 659 -35.11 -24.40 -19.83
CA TYR A 659 -34.56 -23.37 -20.72
C TYR A 659 -35.53 -23.04 -21.85
N ASP A 660 -35.36 -21.85 -22.41
CA ASP A 660 -35.97 -21.47 -23.67
C ASP A 660 -35.33 -22.18 -24.88
N ASP A 661 -35.77 -21.81 -26.08
CA ASP A 661 -35.27 -22.34 -27.35
C ASP A 661 -33.85 -21.85 -27.71
N GLN A 662 -33.31 -20.86 -27.01
CA GLN A 662 -31.97 -20.33 -27.21
C GLN A 662 -31.02 -20.66 -26.05
N HIS A 663 -31.38 -21.65 -25.22
CA HIS A 663 -30.60 -22.16 -24.09
C HIS A 663 -30.44 -21.16 -22.92
N VAL A 664 -31.31 -20.15 -22.85
CA VAL A 664 -31.42 -19.23 -21.71
C VAL A 664 -32.24 -19.90 -20.61
N ILE A 665 -31.74 -19.89 -19.38
CA ILE A 665 -32.39 -20.56 -18.24
C ILE A 665 -33.72 -19.86 -17.89
N LEU A 666 -34.77 -20.66 -17.71
CA LEU A 666 -36.10 -20.20 -17.31
C LEU A 666 -36.47 -20.64 -15.90
N GLN A 667 -35.99 -21.81 -15.48
CA GLN A 667 -36.25 -22.36 -14.16
C GLN A 667 -35.07 -23.17 -13.64
N ARG A 668 -34.84 -23.09 -12.32
CA ARG A 668 -33.96 -23.95 -11.55
C ARG A 668 -34.74 -24.50 -10.39
N GLN A 669 -34.83 -25.82 -10.31
CA GLN A 669 -35.45 -26.51 -9.19
C GLN A 669 -34.37 -27.15 -8.33
N LEU A 670 -34.32 -26.80 -7.04
CA LEU A 670 -33.43 -27.41 -6.06
C LEU A 670 -33.95 -28.77 -5.61
N ALA A 671 -33.08 -29.58 -5.01
CA ALA A 671 -33.44 -30.90 -4.47
C ALA A 671 -34.57 -30.86 -3.43
N GLY A 672 -34.66 -29.78 -2.65
CA GLY A 672 -35.74 -29.55 -1.68
C GLY A 672 -37.09 -29.15 -2.31
N GLY A 673 -37.20 -29.07 -3.63
CA GLY A 673 -38.41 -28.74 -4.36
C GLY A 673 -38.64 -27.24 -4.61
N ALA A 674 -37.89 -26.37 -3.92
CA ALA A 674 -37.90 -24.93 -4.19
C ALA A 674 -37.48 -24.65 -5.63
N SER A 675 -38.22 -23.78 -6.33
CA SER A 675 -37.92 -23.38 -7.70
C SER A 675 -37.67 -21.90 -7.80
N PHE A 676 -36.70 -21.53 -8.63
CA PHE A 676 -36.38 -20.15 -9.02
C PHE A 676 -36.68 -19.99 -10.51
N PHE A 677 -37.15 -18.81 -10.89
CA PHE A 677 -37.63 -18.50 -12.23
C PHE A 677 -37.12 -17.15 -12.70
N TRP A 678 -36.83 -17.06 -13.99
CA TRP A 678 -36.34 -15.84 -14.62
C TRP A 678 -37.23 -15.40 -15.77
N GLU A 679 -37.36 -14.08 -15.92
CA GLU A 679 -37.96 -13.43 -17.08
C GLU A 679 -36.91 -12.55 -17.75
N TRP A 680 -36.84 -12.61 -19.08
CA TRP A 680 -35.80 -11.98 -19.89
C TRP A 680 -36.40 -11.00 -20.89
N GLU A 681 -35.82 -9.82 -21.03
CA GLU A 681 -36.26 -8.80 -22.00
C GLU A 681 -35.87 -9.15 -23.44
N ARG A 682 -34.66 -9.70 -23.61
CA ARG A 682 -34.02 -10.05 -24.88
C ARG A 682 -33.80 -11.56 -24.94
N SER A 683 -33.16 -12.07 -25.99
CA SER A 683 -33.01 -13.51 -26.22
C SER A 683 -31.55 -13.94 -26.46
N GLY A 684 -31.27 -15.22 -26.21
CA GLY A 684 -29.96 -15.83 -26.44
C GLY A 684 -28.85 -15.15 -25.63
N LYS A 685 -27.67 -14.99 -26.22
CA LYS A 685 -26.52 -14.36 -25.54
C LYS A 685 -26.74 -12.90 -25.13
N ALA A 686 -27.76 -12.23 -25.68
CA ALA A 686 -28.10 -10.85 -25.35
C ALA A 686 -29.23 -10.75 -24.31
N ALA A 687 -29.72 -11.88 -23.77
CA ALA A 687 -30.78 -11.90 -22.77
C ALA A 687 -30.37 -11.16 -21.48
N ARG A 688 -31.26 -10.29 -21.02
CA ARG A 688 -31.10 -9.42 -19.84
C ARG A 688 -32.28 -9.64 -18.89
N CYS A 689 -31.99 -9.99 -17.64
CA CYS A 689 -32.99 -10.37 -16.64
C CYS A 689 -33.83 -9.15 -16.25
N ILE A 690 -35.15 -9.26 -16.30
CA ILE A 690 -36.10 -8.20 -15.89
C ILE A 690 -36.95 -8.62 -14.68
N ARG A 691 -36.94 -9.91 -14.35
CA ARG A 691 -37.59 -10.42 -13.14
C ARG A 691 -36.94 -11.73 -12.70
N HIS A 692 -36.75 -11.87 -11.40
CA HIS A 692 -36.28 -13.10 -10.77
C HIS A 692 -37.15 -13.39 -9.53
N TRP A 693 -37.81 -14.55 -9.49
CA TRP A 693 -38.71 -14.89 -8.40
C TRP A 693 -38.59 -16.37 -8.02
N ALA A 694 -39.04 -16.69 -6.81
CA ALA A 694 -39.07 -18.06 -6.32
C ALA A 694 -40.50 -18.62 -6.23
N SER A 695 -40.61 -19.93 -6.05
CA SER A 695 -41.88 -20.62 -5.77
C SER A 695 -42.48 -20.26 -4.40
N PHE A 696 -41.71 -19.58 -3.54
CA PHE A 696 -42.15 -19.08 -2.24
C PHE A 696 -42.28 -17.55 -2.27
N SER A 697 -43.23 -17.02 -1.52
CA SER A 697 -43.70 -15.62 -1.63
C SER A 697 -42.72 -14.56 -1.13
N GLN A 698 -41.56 -14.93 -0.60
CA GLN A 698 -40.61 -13.99 0.02
C GLN A 698 -39.59 -13.42 -0.99
N MET A 699 -39.68 -13.83 -2.26
CA MET A 699 -38.71 -13.46 -3.28
C MET A 699 -39.39 -13.24 -4.63
N ASP A 700 -39.48 -11.98 -5.03
CA ASP A 700 -39.89 -11.51 -6.36
C ASP A 700 -39.23 -10.14 -6.57
N THR A 701 -38.22 -10.09 -7.42
CA THR A 701 -37.42 -8.90 -7.70
C THR A 701 -37.57 -8.55 -9.17
N ARG A 702 -37.79 -7.27 -9.46
CA ARG A 702 -37.87 -6.74 -10.83
C ARG A 702 -36.72 -5.80 -11.10
N TYR A 703 -36.24 -5.80 -12.34
CA TYR A 703 -35.12 -4.99 -12.78
C TYR A 703 -35.57 -4.08 -13.93
N VAL A 704 -35.37 -2.78 -13.75
CA VAL A 704 -35.62 -1.76 -14.77
C VAL A 704 -34.29 -1.19 -15.19
N TRP A 705 -33.93 -1.45 -16.45
CA TRP A 705 -32.66 -1.03 -17.03
C TRP A 705 -32.83 0.20 -17.90
N ASP A 706 -31.83 1.07 -17.92
CA ASP A 706 -31.68 2.09 -18.95
C ASP A 706 -30.48 1.80 -19.85
N ASP A 707 -30.24 2.68 -20.83
CA ASP A 707 -29.16 2.55 -21.81
C ASP A 707 -27.86 3.21 -21.32
N GLU A 708 -27.90 3.90 -20.18
CA GLU A 708 -26.80 4.65 -19.57
C GLU A 708 -26.07 3.86 -18.46
N GLY A 709 -26.28 2.55 -18.37
CA GLY A 709 -25.58 1.68 -17.40
C GLY A 709 -26.19 1.70 -16.00
N ARG A 710 -27.42 2.18 -15.85
CA ARG A 710 -28.16 2.18 -14.60
C ARG A 710 -29.23 1.09 -14.59
N VAL A 711 -29.39 0.49 -13.41
CA VAL A 711 -30.46 -0.45 -13.08
C VAL A 711 -31.16 -0.02 -11.81
N THR A 712 -32.49 -0.06 -11.86
CA THR A 712 -33.35 0.11 -10.69
C THR A 712 -33.92 -1.25 -10.32
N VAL A 713 -33.62 -1.69 -9.09
CA VAL A 713 -34.11 -2.93 -8.51
C VAL A 713 -35.38 -2.61 -7.73
N GLN A 714 -36.48 -3.27 -8.04
CA GLN A 714 -37.75 -3.13 -7.35
C GLN A 714 -38.03 -4.40 -6.56
N ASN A 715 -38.13 -4.27 -5.24
CA ASN A 715 -38.40 -5.37 -4.34
C ASN A 715 -39.90 -5.60 -4.15
N LEU A 716 -40.25 -6.76 -3.60
CA LEU A 716 -41.64 -7.17 -3.38
C LEU A 716 -42.45 -6.19 -2.51
N ASP A 717 -41.80 -5.51 -1.57
CA ASP A 717 -42.42 -4.53 -0.67
C ASP A 717 -42.59 -3.13 -1.32
N GLY A 718 -42.17 -2.98 -2.58
CA GLY A 718 -42.20 -1.72 -3.32
C GLY A 718 -41.01 -0.80 -3.05
N SER A 719 -40.05 -1.22 -2.23
CA SER A 719 -38.79 -0.49 -2.06
C SER A 719 -37.93 -0.58 -3.33
N GLU A 720 -37.11 0.44 -3.56
CA GLU A 720 -36.25 0.53 -4.74
C GLU A 720 -34.80 0.74 -4.33
N GLU A 721 -33.89 0.10 -5.06
CA GLU A 721 -32.45 0.37 -5.02
C GLU A 721 -31.97 0.75 -6.42
N VAL A 722 -30.98 1.63 -6.51
CA VAL A 722 -30.44 2.07 -7.80
C VAL A 722 -28.95 1.79 -7.85
N TYR A 723 -28.50 1.15 -8.93
CA TYR A 723 -27.10 0.88 -9.20
C TYR A 723 -26.73 1.55 -10.52
N VAL A 724 -25.60 2.25 -10.57
CA VAL A 724 -25.08 2.89 -11.78
C VAL A 724 -23.65 2.44 -11.99
N HIS A 725 -23.37 1.97 -13.20
CA HIS A 725 -22.06 1.48 -13.60
C HIS A 725 -21.49 2.33 -14.73
N ASP A 726 -20.16 2.35 -14.81
CA ASP A 726 -19.47 2.91 -15.97
C ASP A 726 -19.36 1.91 -17.13
N ASP A 727 -18.78 2.37 -18.25
CA ASP A 727 -18.54 1.57 -19.46
C ASP A 727 -17.57 0.39 -19.26
N ARG A 728 -16.85 0.36 -18.13
CA ARG A 728 -15.94 -0.70 -17.70
C ARG A 728 -16.56 -1.64 -16.67
N ALA A 729 -17.89 -1.60 -16.49
CA ALA A 729 -18.63 -2.46 -15.56
C ALA A 729 -18.35 -2.21 -14.08
N ARG A 730 -17.84 -1.03 -13.71
CA ARG A 730 -17.53 -0.67 -12.32
C ARG A 730 -18.67 0.13 -11.70
N LEU A 731 -19.04 -0.18 -10.47
CA LEU A 731 -20.13 0.48 -9.74
C LEU A 731 -19.68 1.90 -9.30
N VAL A 732 -20.22 2.94 -9.92
CA VAL A 732 -19.89 4.35 -9.61
C VAL A 732 -20.88 4.98 -8.64
N ARG A 733 -22.11 4.46 -8.54
CA ARG A 733 -23.14 4.98 -7.65
C ARG A 733 -24.10 3.88 -7.22
N LYS A 734 -24.43 3.84 -5.93
CA LYS A 734 -25.47 2.97 -5.35
C LYS A 734 -26.39 3.80 -4.47
N VAL A 735 -27.70 3.67 -4.65
CA VAL A 735 -28.71 4.18 -3.73
C VAL A 735 -29.34 2.98 -3.02
N GLU A 736 -29.22 2.96 -1.70
CA GLU A 736 -29.77 1.90 -0.85
C GLU A 736 -31.27 2.11 -0.58
N LEU A 737 -31.89 1.10 0.07
CA LEU A 737 -33.31 1.06 0.37
C LEU A 737 -33.80 2.22 1.25
N ASP A 738 -32.92 2.76 2.09
CA ASP A 738 -33.20 3.90 2.98
C ASP A 738 -32.98 5.26 2.31
N GLY A 739 -32.58 5.26 1.02
CA GLY A 739 -32.22 6.45 0.25
C GLY A 739 -30.78 6.89 0.44
N GLY A 740 -29.99 6.19 1.26
CA GLY A 740 -28.56 6.45 1.42
C GLY A 740 -27.81 6.27 0.11
N GLU A 741 -26.92 7.21 -0.19
CA GLU A 741 -26.20 7.26 -1.46
C GLU A 741 -24.71 6.99 -1.24
N HIS A 742 -24.19 5.98 -1.94
CA HIS A 742 -22.76 5.71 -2.05
C HIS A 742 -22.26 6.13 -3.42
N LEU A 743 -21.14 6.85 -3.46
CA LEU A 743 -20.45 7.22 -4.70
C LEU A 743 -19.04 6.64 -4.70
N LYS A 744 -18.57 6.21 -5.87
CA LYS A 744 -17.24 5.63 -6.06
C LYS A 744 -16.59 6.22 -7.30
N ALA A 745 -15.33 6.62 -7.17
CA ALA A 745 -14.50 7.10 -8.26
C ALA A 745 -13.33 6.15 -8.49
N TYR A 746 -12.99 5.90 -9.74
CA TYR A 746 -11.91 4.99 -10.12
C TYR A 746 -10.92 5.67 -11.07
N ASP A 747 -9.66 5.24 -11.03
CA ASP A 747 -8.66 5.68 -12.01
C ASP A 747 -8.70 4.86 -13.31
N ASP A 748 -7.81 5.22 -14.24
CA ASP A 748 -7.70 4.56 -15.55
C ASP A 748 -7.22 3.10 -15.46
N GLN A 749 -6.58 2.70 -14.35
CA GLN A 749 -6.11 1.34 -14.09
C GLN A 749 -7.15 0.47 -13.37
N GLY A 750 -8.36 0.99 -13.10
CA GLY A 750 -9.41 0.21 -12.46
C GLY A 750 -9.46 0.30 -10.94
N ARG A 751 -8.61 1.12 -10.31
CA ARG A 751 -8.44 1.18 -8.85
C ARG A 751 -9.36 2.24 -8.26
N LEU A 752 -9.96 1.98 -7.09
CA LEU A 752 -10.89 2.87 -6.41
C LEU A 752 -10.12 4.04 -5.79
N VAL A 753 -10.26 5.26 -6.29
CA VAL A 753 -9.50 6.42 -5.78
C VAL A 753 -10.24 7.22 -4.72
N ALA A 754 -11.58 7.16 -4.69
CA ALA A 754 -12.39 7.76 -3.65
C ALA A 754 -13.71 7.02 -3.51
N GLU A 755 -14.23 6.96 -2.29
CA GLU A 755 -15.61 6.59 -2.02
C GLU A 755 -16.26 7.58 -1.07
N GLN A 756 -17.55 7.86 -1.29
CA GLN A 756 -18.37 8.69 -0.43
C GLN A 756 -19.46 7.83 0.20
N ASP A 757 -19.64 7.95 1.51
CA ASP A 757 -20.69 7.26 2.25
C ASP A 757 -22.03 8.05 2.25
N PRO A 758 -23.13 7.45 2.72
CA PRO A 758 -24.44 8.10 2.78
C PRO A 758 -24.50 9.33 3.70
N LEU A 759 -23.56 9.47 4.63
CA LEU A 759 -23.45 10.63 5.53
C LEU A 759 -22.63 11.77 4.91
N GLY A 760 -22.04 11.53 3.73
CA GLY A 760 -21.23 12.47 2.98
C GLY A 760 -19.75 12.47 3.37
N ALA A 761 -19.29 11.53 4.21
CA ALA A 761 -17.87 11.35 4.47
C ALA A 761 -17.19 10.77 3.22
N VAL A 762 -16.00 11.29 2.88
CA VAL A 762 -15.27 10.89 1.68
C VAL A 762 -13.97 10.23 2.13
N THR A 763 -13.79 8.96 1.77
CA THR A 763 -12.54 8.24 1.96
C THR A 763 -11.78 8.21 0.64
N GLU A 764 -10.58 8.77 0.59
CA GLU A 764 -9.68 8.69 -0.56
C GLU A 764 -8.67 7.55 -0.41
N TYR A 765 -8.38 6.89 -1.52
CA TYR A 765 -7.39 5.82 -1.60
C TYR A 765 -6.26 6.23 -2.53
N ARG A 766 -5.02 6.00 -2.09
CA ARG A 766 -3.83 6.22 -2.92
C ARG A 766 -3.11 4.91 -3.10
N TYR A 767 -2.80 4.57 -4.34
CA TYR A 767 -2.04 3.38 -4.71
C TYR A 767 -0.72 3.77 -5.31
N ASP A 768 0.41 3.10 -5.09
CA ASP A 768 1.69 3.30 -5.81
C ASP A 768 1.63 3.00 -7.32
N GLU A 769 2.73 3.23 -8.03
CA GLU A 769 2.80 3.02 -9.49
C GLU A 769 2.63 1.54 -9.88
N VAL A 770 2.89 0.63 -8.93
CA VAL A 770 2.76 -0.83 -9.09
C VAL A 770 1.37 -1.32 -8.64
N GLY A 771 0.46 -0.41 -8.22
CA GLY A 771 -0.92 -0.73 -7.85
C GLY A 771 -1.18 -1.09 -6.39
N ARG A 772 -0.19 -0.95 -5.50
CA ARG A 772 -0.34 -1.27 -4.06
C ARG A 772 -0.93 -0.10 -3.31
N LEU A 773 -1.95 -0.33 -2.47
CA LEU A 773 -2.54 0.72 -1.63
C LEU A 773 -1.49 1.24 -0.63
N VAL A 774 -1.19 2.53 -0.69
CA VAL A 774 -0.20 3.21 0.15
C VAL A 774 -0.82 4.13 1.19
N ALA A 775 -2.04 4.62 0.97
CA ALA A 775 -2.74 5.44 1.95
C ALA A 775 -4.25 5.31 1.81
N LEU A 776 -4.93 5.38 2.95
CA LEU A 776 -6.37 5.57 3.08
C LEU A 776 -6.56 6.86 3.90
N ILE A 777 -7.24 7.84 3.31
CA ILE A 777 -7.43 9.18 3.87
C ILE A 777 -8.94 9.32 4.15
N PRO A 778 -9.37 9.29 5.42
CA PRO A 778 -10.77 9.41 5.80
C PRO A 778 -11.31 10.84 5.82
#